data_AF-A0AAV9MZ31-F1
#
_entry.id   AF-A0AAV9MZ31-F1
#
_cell.length_a   1.000
_cell.length_b   1.000
_cell.length_c   1.000
_cell.angle_alpha   90.00
_cell.angle_beta   90.00
_cell.angle_gamma   90.00
#
_symmetry.space_group_name_H-M   'P 1'
#
loop_
_entity.id
_entity.type
_entity.pdbx_description
1 polymer ?
#
loop_
_entity_poly.entity_id
_entity_poly.type
_entity_poly.pdbx_seq_one_letter_code
_entity_poly.pdbx_strand_id
1 'polypeptide(L)'
;MTSSNPHAPDHIPDRPPPELPNEIFLQIIQRCPRPTLKNVRLTSKNLAQMAEPYLWSQVVIVPNESCVLGFSEGLKHSKVTRHVTKLVYDARFGGFSTHLKSYPPDPGLIGVDEDKAQIEAVLDRVSQGRFNAYDDMSFEVVMLSKVLRLLPNLQEIRVRDYDEASNATITKVPQFYRKLCRLSKVDPDTVDFAKMNGGSGRSYTKGIMTAVFSTDLHIQSFKSKNLDARCFFGQGNASMKSSGANQQLRIFQAVVRHLRVLDLSFRNGTLMSTASHIECLQIILKSCRKLKELTLSLTDYTTTRYQYPDDELTSELSILLESSTGSWMAQPLLPRLESLKIDACICHSEDLIHFLKIHATTLRKLEMSDITLLGGDDRRECWVSLIKYFKTHLNLSHVSFNGWLTNGGRQHWFVAKDNICEDRLKAKVEKYITDKRISVCPLEPLAIQVNQSDVVKPANGKEWEGDITWTMVYSSRFGGDPMDWQLTVPVFGAPSTGDSDPSTADEDDIHSVSSELSPETWNEDASGPLPSTEIDMAELLGKVIPKVKNGVPLADAFAEIGVKWHPHLAAAVSKYLKKKQSFDAWDGWAPSPPTNTMNNDHFNLSFDILDPGPAEVVSVVDAALEFDTNEPPGAASMFKYLKKKKKKSSYTYAQSLPPSGPPAAPATAWSFPLVEPPKFVPVESQQPKFPPII
;
A
#
# COMPACT_ATOMS: atom_id res chain seq x y z
N MET A 1 -60.48 -0.99 -63.90
CA MET A 1 -59.15 -1.55 -64.25
C MET A 1 -58.12 -0.45 -64.01
N THR A 2 -57.86 0.02 -62.77
CA THR A 2 -57.20 -0.62 -61.61
C THR A 2 -55.87 -1.29 -61.98
N SER A 3 -54.81 -0.49 -62.00
CA SER A 3 -53.43 -0.94 -61.81
C SER A 3 -52.97 -0.42 -60.45
N SER A 4 -52.84 -1.35 -59.51
CA SER A 4 -52.43 -1.21 -58.13
C SER A 4 -50.92 -1.04 -58.04
N ASN A 5 -50.46 0.06 -57.45
CA ASN A 5 -49.06 0.28 -57.10
C ASN A 5 -48.77 -0.41 -55.75
N PRO A 6 -47.85 -1.39 -55.66
CA PRO A 6 -47.62 -2.14 -54.44
C PRO A 6 -46.60 -1.44 -53.53
N HIS A 7 -46.95 -1.37 -52.25
CA HIS A 7 -46.05 -1.30 -51.09
C HIS A 7 -44.98 -0.20 -51.07
N ALA A 8 -45.37 0.98 -50.57
CA ALA A 8 -44.46 1.76 -49.75
C ALA A 8 -44.13 0.95 -48.48
N PRO A 9 -42.86 0.78 -48.10
CA PRO A 9 -42.50 0.06 -46.89
C PRO A 9 -43.05 0.82 -45.69
N ASP A 10 -43.86 0.13 -44.89
CA ASP A 10 -44.33 0.63 -43.59
C ASP A 10 -43.12 1.10 -42.78
N HIS A 11 -43.12 2.39 -42.44
CA HIS A 11 -42.25 2.93 -41.41
C HIS A 11 -42.53 2.16 -40.12
N ILE A 12 -41.72 1.15 -39.82
CA ILE A 12 -41.70 0.50 -38.51
C ILE A 12 -41.32 1.64 -37.54
N PRO A 13 -42.20 2.04 -36.61
CA PRO A 13 -41.84 3.04 -35.62
C PRO A 13 -40.62 2.50 -34.86
N ASP A 14 -39.53 3.27 -34.86
CA ASP A 14 -38.29 2.94 -34.16
C ASP A 14 -38.62 2.60 -32.71
N ARG A 15 -38.73 1.30 -32.43
CA ARG A 15 -38.97 0.82 -31.08
C ARG A 15 -37.73 1.24 -30.29
N PRO A 16 -37.88 2.00 -29.19
CA PRO A 16 -36.74 2.33 -28.38
C PRO A 16 -36.04 1.01 -28.00
N PRO A 17 -34.70 0.96 -28.09
CA PRO A 17 -33.97 -0.24 -27.76
C PRO A 17 -34.38 -0.70 -26.34
N PRO A 18 -34.53 -2.01 -26.11
CA PRO A 18 -34.98 -2.52 -24.82
C PRO A 18 -34.05 -2.00 -23.72
N GLU A 19 -34.62 -1.26 -22.76
CA GLU A 19 -33.88 -0.79 -21.60
C GLU A 19 -33.46 -1.99 -20.75
N LEU A 20 -32.16 -2.11 -20.48
CA LEU A 20 -31.67 -3.14 -19.57
C LEU A 20 -32.16 -2.84 -18.14
N PRO A 21 -32.51 -3.87 -17.35
CA PRO A 21 -32.84 -3.67 -15.94
C PRO A 21 -31.67 -3.06 -15.14
N ASN A 22 -31.99 -2.28 -14.11
CA ASN A 22 -31.01 -1.60 -13.26
C ASN A 22 -30.02 -2.59 -12.61
N GLU A 23 -30.45 -3.81 -12.34
CA GLU A 23 -29.63 -4.88 -11.76
C GLU A 23 -28.50 -5.29 -12.71
N ILE A 24 -28.78 -5.35 -14.01
CA ILE A 24 -27.78 -5.67 -15.04
C ILE A 24 -26.79 -4.53 -15.18
N PHE A 25 -27.27 -3.28 -15.18
CA PHE A 25 -26.39 -2.11 -15.18
C PHE A 25 -25.47 -2.07 -13.96
N LEU A 26 -25.97 -2.39 -12.76
CA LEU A 26 -25.15 -2.46 -11.56
C LEU A 26 -24.06 -3.54 -11.65
N GLN A 27 -24.37 -4.73 -12.18
CA GLN A 27 -23.36 -5.77 -12.39
C GLN A 27 -22.28 -5.35 -13.39
N ILE A 28 -22.68 -4.67 -14.48
CA ILE A 28 -21.74 -4.13 -15.48
C ILE A 28 -20.85 -3.06 -14.82
N ILE A 29 -21.45 -2.11 -14.11
CA ILE A 29 -20.75 -1.02 -13.43
C ILE A 29 -19.77 -1.55 -12.39
N GLN A 30 -20.16 -2.54 -11.59
CA GLN A 30 -19.30 -3.14 -10.56
C GLN A 30 -18.03 -3.78 -11.14
N ARG A 31 -18.09 -4.27 -12.39
CA ARG A 31 -16.96 -4.90 -13.08
C ARG A 31 -16.21 -3.96 -14.02
N CYS A 32 -16.73 -2.76 -14.25
CA CYS A 32 -16.11 -1.82 -15.18
C CYS A 32 -14.85 -1.19 -14.60
N PRO A 33 -13.75 -1.11 -15.38
CA PRO A 33 -12.57 -0.36 -14.99
C PRO A 33 -12.92 1.10 -14.70
N ARG A 34 -12.21 1.69 -13.72
CA ARG A 34 -12.44 3.07 -13.29
C ARG A 34 -12.41 4.11 -14.43
N PRO A 35 -11.53 4.03 -15.45
CA PRO A 35 -11.57 4.94 -16.60
C PRO A 35 -12.89 4.84 -17.37
N THR A 36 -13.38 3.63 -17.61
CA THR A 36 -14.66 3.37 -18.28
C THR A 36 -15.83 3.90 -17.46
N LEU A 37 -15.81 3.71 -16.14
CA LEU A 37 -16.84 4.24 -15.24
C LEU A 37 -16.99 5.76 -15.31
N LYS A 38 -15.89 6.49 -15.53
CA LYS A 38 -15.96 7.95 -15.74
C LYS A 38 -16.77 8.30 -16.99
N ASN A 39 -16.59 7.56 -18.08
CA ASN A 39 -17.33 7.78 -19.31
C ASN A 39 -18.79 7.36 -19.16
N VAL A 40 -19.06 6.22 -18.50
CA VAL A 40 -20.42 5.74 -18.17
C VAL A 40 -21.19 6.78 -17.37
N ARG A 41 -20.54 7.45 -16.41
CA ARG A 41 -21.14 8.54 -15.63
C ARG A 41 -21.66 9.69 -16.50
N LEU A 42 -21.01 9.95 -17.65
CA LEU A 42 -21.37 11.05 -18.54
C LEU A 42 -22.49 10.68 -19.52
N THR A 43 -22.81 9.40 -19.68
CA THR A 43 -23.81 8.92 -20.65
C THR A 43 -25.25 9.25 -20.24
N SER A 44 -25.60 9.14 -18.96
CA SER A 44 -26.95 9.47 -18.48
C SER A 44 -26.99 9.78 -16.97
N LYS A 45 -28.04 10.46 -16.50
CA LYS A 45 -28.24 10.75 -15.07
C LYS A 45 -28.37 9.47 -14.22
N ASN A 46 -29.03 8.44 -14.75
CA ASN A 46 -29.20 7.16 -14.04
C ASN A 46 -27.84 6.45 -13.87
N LEU A 47 -27.08 6.33 -14.97
CA LEU A 47 -25.74 5.75 -14.94
C LEU A 47 -24.79 6.57 -14.07
N ALA A 48 -24.95 7.90 -14.01
CA ALA A 48 -24.21 8.75 -13.10
C ALA A 48 -24.45 8.37 -11.63
N GLN A 49 -25.72 8.24 -11.23
CA GLN A 49 -26.10 7.86 -9.87
C GLN A 49 -25.58 6.48 -9.47
N MET A 50 -25.55 5.53 -10.42
CA MET A 50 -25.01 4.20 -10.18
C MET A 50 -23.48 4.15 -10.15
N ALA A 51 -22.80 4.95 -10.97
CA ALA A 51 -21.34 4.96 -11.06
C ALA A 51 -20.66 5.77 -9.94
N GLU A 52 -21.31 6.83 -9.45
CA GLU A 52 -20.77 7.71 -8.41
C GLU A 52 -20.29 6.98 -7.14
N PRO A 53 -21.05 6.05 -6.54
CA PRO A 53 -20.59 5.26 -5.39
C PRO A 53 -19.23 4.58 -5.61
N TYR A 54 -19.03 3.99 -6.78
CA TYR A 54 -17.80 3.27 -7.12
C TYR A 54 -16.64 4.23 -7.44
N LEU A 55 -16.93 5.32 -8.15
CA LEU A 55 -15.95 6.36 -8.46
C LEU A 55 -15.45 7.06 -7.20
N TRP A 56 -16.31 7.29 -6.20
CA TRP A 56 -15.97 8.08 -5.02
C TRP A 56 -15.74 7.25 -3.74
N SER A 57 -15.87 5.93 -3.81
CA SER A 57 -15.60 4.99 -2.71
C SER A 57 -14.27 5.24 -2.00
N GLN A 58 -13.23 5.58 -2.77
CA GLN A 58 -11.89 5.85 -2.26
C GLN A 58 -11.41 7.25 -2.62
N VAL A 59 -10.89 7.95 -1.62
CA VAL A 59 -10.21 9.23 -1.76
C VAL A 59 -8.75 9.11 -1.33
N VAL A 60 -7.86 9.79 -2.03
CA VAL A 60 -6.45 9.91 -1.67
C VAL A 60 -6.15 11.37 -1.31
N ILE A 61 -5.58 11.59 -0.13
CA ILE A 61 -5.13 12.90 0.36
C ILE A 61 -3.64 12.81 0.68
N VAL A 62 -2.91 13.90 0.44
CA VAL A 62 -1.48 14.01 0.73
C VAL A 62 -1.25 14.99 1.90
N PRO A 63 -0.13 14.90 2.64
CA PRO A 63 0.18 15.77 3.78
C PRO A 63 0.61 17.18 3.34
N ASN A 64 -0.34 17.91 2.76
CA ASN A 64 -0.15 19.28 2.31
C ASN A 64 -1.41 20.09 2.62
N GLU A 65 -1.24 21.28 3.19
CA GLU A 65 -2.32 22.18 3.56
C GLU A 65 -3.27 22.45 2.40
N SER A 66 -2.75 22.80 1.22
CA SER A 66 -3.58 23.09 0.04
C SER A 66 -4.41 21.88 -0.39
N CYS A 67 -3.87 20.66 -0.25
CA CYS A 67 -4.62 19.44 -0.56
C CYS A 67 -5.72 19.17 0.47
N VAL A 68 -5.41 19.25 1.76
CA VAL A 68 -6.36 18.93 2.86
C VAL A 68 -7.46 19.99 2.95
N LEU A 69 -7.10 21.28 2.90
CA LEU A 69 -8.07 22.38 2.92
C LEU A 69 -8.91 22.40 1.64
N GLY A 70 -8.28 22.33 0.48
CA GLY A 70 -9.00 22.31 -0.80
C GLY A 70 -10.00 21.16 -0.89
N PHE A 71 -9.64 19.98 -0.34
CA PHE A 71 -10.60 18.89 -0.20
C PHE A 71 -11.77 19.25 0.72
N SER A 72 -11.49 19.79 1.90
CA SER A 72 -12.52 20.13 2.88
C SER A 72 -13.47 21.22 2.41
N GLU A 73 -12.96 22.22 1.68
CA GLU A 73 -13.73 23.34 1.16
C GLU A 73 -14.52 22.93 -0.08
N GLY A 74 -13.86 22.28 -1.04
CA GLY A 74 -14.49 21.85 -2.29
C GLY A 74 -15.59 20.80 -2.11
N LEU A 75 -15.54 20.00 -1.04
CA LEU A 75 -16.54 18.96 -0.80
C LEU A 75 -17.51 19.25 0.35
N LYS A 76 -17.40 20.41 1.02
CA LYS A 76 -18.27 20.76 2.16
C LYS A 76 -19.76 20.65 1.86
N HIS A 77 -20.16 20.97 0.63
CA HIS A 77 -21.55 20.96 0.17
C HIS A 77 -21.85 19.84 -0.83
N SER A 78 -20.86 18.98 -1.10
CA SER A 78 -21.00 17.94 -2.12
C SER A 78 -21.68 16.71 -1.55
N LYS A 79 -22.67 16.18 -2.26
CA LYS A 79 -23.32 14.89 -1.94
C LYS A 79 -22.36 13.71 -2.12
N VAL A 80 -21.23 13.92 -2.78
CA VAL A 80 -20.21 12.89 -3.02
C VAL A 80 -19.63 12.33 -1.72
N THR A 81 -19.56 13.12 -0.66
CA THR A 81 -18.92 12.71 0.60
C THR A 81 -19.56 11.48 1.24
N ARG A 82 -20.87 11.26 1.02
CA ARG A 82 -21.59 10.07 1.49
C ARG A 82 -21.14 8.78 0.81
N HIS A 83 -20.49 8.88 -0.35
CA HIS A 83 -20.01 7.73 -1.10
C HIS A 83 -18.59 7.30 -0.70
N VAL A 84 -17.87 8.16 0.04
CA VAL A 84 -16.51 7.88 0.48
C VAL A 84 -16.54 6.90 1.66
N THR A 85 -16.07 5.67 1.42
CA THR A 85 -15.94 4.62 2.44
C THR A 85 -14.49 4.38 2.84
N LYS A 86 -13.55 4.86 2.04
CA LYS A 86 -12.11 4.67 2.24
C LYS A 86 -11.32 5.96 2.03
N LEU A 87 -10.47 6.28 3.00
CA LEU A 87 -9.52 7.37 2.93
C LEU A 87 -8.09 6.81 2.91
N VAL A 88 -7.31 7.20 1.91
CA VAL A 88 -5.87 6.93 1.84
C VAL A 88 -5.12 8.23 2.12
N TYR A 89 -4.35 8.26 3.19
CA TYR A 89 -3.42 9.34 3.51
C TYR A 89 -2.02 8.94 3.05
N ASP A 90 -1.56 9.52 1.94
CA ASP A 90 -0.34 9.11 1.25
C ASP A 90 0.78 10.13 1.50
N ALA A 91 1.67 9.79 2.44
CA ALA A 91 2.74 10.67 2.89
C ALA A 91 4.12 10.29 2.35
N ARG A 92 4.18 9.38 1.36
CA ARG A 92 5.43 8.88 0.80
C ARG A 92 6.30 9.98 0.20
N PHE A 93 5.68 10.99 -0.43
CA PHE A 93 6.38 12.01 -1.23
C PHE A 93 6.66 13.31 -0.46
N GLY A 94 7.12 13.22 0.80
CA GLY A 94 7.43 14.39 1.60
C GLY A 94 8.52 15.29 0.97
N GLY A 95 9.45 14.72 0.20
CA GLY A 95 10.52 15.45 -0.52
C GLY A 95 10.07 16.10 -1.83
N PHE A 96 8.86 15.81 -2.33
CA PHE A 96 8.39 16.16 -3.68
C PHE A 96 8.76 17.57 -4.18
N SER A 97 8.26 18.63 -3.58
CA SER A 97 8.44 20.02 -4.02
C SER A 97 9.89 20.47 -3.97
N THR A 98 10.71 19.95 -3.04
CA THR A 98 12.15 20.25 -3.01
C THR A 98 12.84 19.65 -4.23
N HIS A 99 12.53 18.39 -4.55
CA HIS A 99 13.12 17.70 -5.69
C HIS A 99 12.54 18.15 -7.03
N LEU A 100 11.27 18.52 -7.10
CA LEU A 100 10.65 18.97 -8.35
C LEU A 100 11.37 20.21 -8.91
N LYS A 101 11.84 21.11 -8.03
CA LYS A 101 12.62 22.29 -8.40
C LYS A 101 13.95 21.97 -9.09
N SER A 102 14.48 20.75 -8.95
CA SER A 102 15.72 20.36 -9.64
C SER A 102 15.48 19.81 -11.05
N TYR A 103 14.22 19.59 -11.45
CA TYR A 103 13.91 19.14 -12.81
C TYR A 103 13.78 20.36 -13.73
N PRO A 104 14.45 20.35 -14.90
CA PRO A 104 14.24 21.40 -15.88
C PRO A 104 12.81 21.32 -16.43
N PRO A 105 12.15 22.47 -16.66
CA PRO A 105 10.89 22.48 -17.40
C PRO A 105 11.11 21.98 -18.83
N ASP A 106 10.10 21.37 -19.42
CA ASP A 106 10.14 20.82 -20.78
C ASP A 106 10.49 21.93 -21.79
N PRO A 107 11.62 21.83 -22.52
CA PRO A 107 12.03 22.83 -23.51
C PRO A 107 11.05 22.96 -24.68
N GLY A 108 10.19 21.97 -24.91
CA GLY A 108 9.15 22.01 -25.93
C GLY A 108 7.94 22.89 -25.58
N LEU A 109 7.79 23.26 -24.30
CA LEU A 109 6.71 24.12 -23.81
C LEU A 109 7.26 25.55 -23.63
N ILE A 110 7.35 26.31 -24.72
CA ILE A 110 7.75 27.72 -24.70
C ILE A 110 6.79 28.48 -23.77
N GLY A 111 7.26 28.88 -22.59
CA GLY A 111 6.55 29.74 -21.66
C GLY A 111 7.00 31.19 -21.81
N VAL A 112 6.05 32.12 -21.71
CA VAL A 112 6.37 33.54 -21.48
C VAL A 112 7.00 33.66 -20.09
N ASP A 113 7.95 34.57 -19.88
CA ASP A 113 8.64 34.73 -18.59
C ASP A 113 7.68 34.96 -17.40
N GLU A 114 6.49 35.53 -17.64
CA GLU A 114 5.41 35.69 -16.66
C GLU A 114 4.87 34.34 -16.13
N ASP A 115 4.76 33.32 -16.99
CA ASP A 115 4.35 31.98 -16.59
C ASP A 115 5.33 31.38 -15.58
N LYS A 116 6.63 31.67 -15.74
CA LYS A 116 7.68 31.11 -14.89
C LYS A 116 7.55 31.63 -13.46
N ALA A 117 7.33 32.93 -13.29
CA ALA A 117 7.15 33.54 -11.97
C ALA A 117 5.89 33.01 -11.28
N GLN A 118 4.80 32.81 -12.02
CA GLN A 118 3.56 32.25 -11.49
C GLN A 118 3.74 30.79 -11.06
N ILE A 119 4.45 29.99 -11.87
CA ILE A 119 4.77 28.60 -11.57
C ILE A 119 5.63 28.50 -10.30
N GLU A 120 6.69 29.30 -10.21
CA GLU A 120 7.55 29.36 -9.03
C GLU A 120 6.75 29.76 -7.78
N ALA A 121 5.84 30.74 -7.89
CA ALA A 121 4.98 31.15 -6.79
C ALA A 121 4.02 30.04 -6.33
N VAL A 122 3.45 29.26 -7.26
CA VAL A 122 2.59 28.10 -6.93
C VAL A 122 3.42 27.02 -6.24
N LEU A 123 4.61 26.71 -6.76
CA LEU A 123 5.51 25.74 -6.14
C LEU A 123 5.98 26.18 -4.75
N ASP A 124 6.27 27.46 -4.56
CA ASP A 124 6.63 28.03 -3.27
C ASP A 124 5.48 27.95 -2.27
N ARG A 125 4.26 28.31 -2.69
CA ARG A 125 3.06 28.19 -1.85
C ARG A 125 2.82 26.74 -1.42
N VAL A 126 2.90 25.79 -2.35
CA VAL A 126 2.73 24.37 -2.06
C VAL A 126 3.87 23.84 -1.18
N SER A 127 5.09 24.32 -1.38
CA SER A 127 6.25 23.98 -0.54
C SER A 127 6.09 24.50 0.88
N GLN A 128 5.55 25.71 1.05
CA GLN A 128 5.27 26.33 2.35
C GLN A 128 4.11 25.65 3.09
N GLY A 129 3.10 25.17 2.36
CA GLY A 129 1.96 24.44 2.94
C GLY A 129 2.27 22.99 3.37
N ARG A 130 3.53 22.57 3.35
CA ARG A 130 3.95 21.26 3.85
C ARG A 130 3.93 21.27 5.38
N PHE A 131 3.39 20.22 5.98
CA PHE A 131 3.46 20.09 7.44
C PHE A 131 4.89 19.75 7.86
N ASN A 132 5.52 20.64 8.64
CA ASN A 132 6.82 20.37 9.25
C ASN A 132 6.67 19.36 10.39
N ALA A 133 7.67 18.49 10.56
CA ALA A 133 7.60 17.31 11.43
C ALA A 133 7.24 17.62 12.89
N TYR A 134 7.74 18.72 13.44
CA TYR A 134 7.63 19.04 14.88
C TYR A 134 6.61 20.14 15.19
N ASP A 135 6.45 21.12 14.29
CA ASP A 135 5.67 22.33 14.60
C ASP A 135 4.18 22.20 14.21
N ASP A 136 3.88 21.39 13.19
CA ASP A 136 2.57 21.45 12.51
C ASP A 136 1.65 20.25 12.79
N MET A 137 2.01 19.34 13.70
CA MET A 137 1.18 18.17 14.00
C MET A 137 -0.21 18.56 14.51
N SER A 138 -0.31 19.56 15.39
CA SER A 138 -1.60 20.01 15.92
C SER A 138 -2.47 20.64 14.83
N PHE A 139 -1.87 21.42 13.93
CA PHE A 139 -2.55 22.03 12.80
C PHE A 139 -3.04 20.98 11.80
N GLU A 140 -2.19 20.03 11.44
CA GLU A 140 -2.55 18.88 10.61
C GLU A 140 -3.73 18.11 11.20
N VAL A 141 -3.67 17.76 12.50
CA VAL A 141 -4.75 17.05 13.20
C VAL A 141 -6.06 17.83 13.12
N VAL A 142 -6.05 19.15 13.29
CA VAL A 142 -7.26 19.97 13.18
C VAL A 142 -7.85 19.92 11.77
N MET A 143 -7.02 20.00 10.73
CA MET A 143 -7.50 19.96 9.35
C MET A 143 -7.98 18.57 8.93
N LEU A 144 -7.25 17.52 9.29
CA LEU A 144 -7.69 16.15 9.11
C LEU A 144 -9.01 15.89 9.85
N SER A 145 -9.18 16.42 11.07
CA SER A 145 -10.45 16.30 11.81
C SER A 145 -11.61 16.98 11.08
N LYS A 146 -11.38 18.11 10.40
CA LYS A 146 -12.40 18.73 9.55
C LYS A 146 -12.77 17.83 8.38
N VAL A 147 -11.78 17.27 7.70
CA VAL A 147 -11.99 16.32 6.59
C VAL A 147 -12.78 15.11 7.05
N LEU A 148 -12.37 14.45 8.14
CA LEU A 148 -13.02 13.24 8.64
C LEU A 148 -14.49 13.47 9.02
N ARG A 149 -14.84 14.64 9.57
CA ARG A 149 -16.24 14.99 9.87
C ARG A 149 -17.12 15.14 8.63
N LEU A 150 -16.53 15.40 7.46
CA LEU A 150 -17.26 15.49 6.20
C LEU A 150 -17.61 14.10 5.63
N LEU A 151 -17.00 13.02 6.14
CA LEU A 151 -17.09 11.68 5.56
C LEU A 151 -17.92 10.75 6.46
N PRO A 152 -19.27 10.83 6.43
CA PRO A 152 -20.13 10.14 7.39
C PRO A 152 -20.10 8.60 7.27
N ASN A 153 -19.74 8.08 6.09
CA ASN A 153 -19.71 6.65 5.79
C ASN A 153 -18.29 6.09 5.75
N LEU A 154 -17.31 6.80 6.28
CA LEU A 154 -15.91 6.36 6.28
C LEU A 154 -15.74 5.13 7.18
N GLN A 155 -15.25 4.03 6.60
CA GLN A 155 -15.07 2.75 7.29
C GLN A 155 -13.61 2.28 7.30
N GLU A 156 -12.84 2.60 6.26
CA GLU A 156 -11.43 2.23 6.14
C GLU A 156 -10.55 3.47 6.07
N ILE A 157 -9.50 3.48 6.89
CA ILE A 157 -8.41 4.45 6.76
C ILE A 157 -7.12 3.69 6.48
N ARG A 158 -6.41 4.14 5.46
CA ARG A 158 -5.09 3.65 5.09
C ARG A 158 -4.09 4.79 5.13
N VAL A 159 -3.02 4.61 5.89
CA VAL A 159 -1.89 5.53 5.92
C VAL A 159 -0.71 4.87 5.23
N ARG A 160 -0.01 5.64 4.38
CA ARG A 160 1.27 5.23 3.79
C ARG A 160 2.32 6.19 4.32
N ASP A 161 3.01 5.77 5.36
CA ASP A 161 4.14 6.50 5.91
C ASP A 161 5.35 6.41 4.96
N TYR A 162 6.40 7.15 5.30
CA TYR A 162 7.63 7.30 4.52
C TYR A 162 8.38 5.98 4.32
N ASP A 163 8.97 5.80 3.13
CA ASP A 163 9.77 4.63 2.77
C ASP A 163 11.24 5.07 2.54
N GLU A 164 12.17 4.60 3.38
CA GLU A 164 13.61 4.90 3.22
C GLU A 164 14.33 3.93 2.29
N ALA A 165 13.79 2.73 2.10
CA ALA A 165 14.60 1.59 1.67
C ALA A 165 14.03 0.80 0.49
N SER A 166 12.82 1.10 0.03
CA SER A 166 12.30 0.37 -1.13
C SER A 166 12.85 0.94 -2.44
N ASN A 167 13.73 0.16 -3.08
CA ASN A 167 13.89 0.16 -4.55
C ASN A 167 12.58 -0.28 -5.26
N ALA A 168 11.48 -0.45 -4.53
CA ALA A 168 10.20 -0.81 -5.09
C ALA A 168 9.76 0.33 -6.01
N THR A 169 9.56 -0.02 -7.27
CA THR A 169 8.94 0.87 -8.26
C THR A 169 7.69 1.48 -7.66
N ILE A 170 7.65 2.80 -7.49
CA ILE A 170 6.46 3.50 -7.02
C ILE A 170 5.39 3.39 -8.12
N THR A 171 4.55 2.36 -8.03
CA THR A 171 3.59 2.03 -9.10
C THR A 171 2.43 3.01 -9.20
N LYS A 172 2.08 3.73 -8.11
CA LYS A 172 0.92 4.62 -8.06
C LYS A 172 1.26 5.95 -7.36
N VAL A 173 1.54 6.97 -8.17
CA VAL A 173 1.74 8.37 -7.75
C VAL A 173 0.38 9.08 -7.63
N PRO A 174 0.07 9.74 -6.49
CA PRO A 174 -1.14 10.54 -6.34
C PRO A 174 -1.30 11.60 -7.44
N GLN A 175 -2.55 11.79 -7.91
CA GLN A 175 -2.86 12.77 -8.96
C GLN A 175 -2.48 14.20 -8.59
N PHE A 176 -2.50 14.54 -7.30
CA PHE A 176 -2.03 15.82 -6.79
C PHE A 176 -0.60 16.16 -7.28
N TYR A 177 0.35 15.23 -7.09
CA TYR A 177 1.72 15.43 -7.51
C TYR A 177 1.87 15.47 -9.03
N ARG A 178 1.15 14.62 -9.77
CA ARG A 178 1.14 14.66 -11.24
C ARG A 178 0.61 16.00 -11.78
N LYS A 179 -0.41 16.58 -11.15
CA LYS A 179 -0.91 17.90 -11.55
C LYS A 179 0.13 18.98 -11.27
N LEU A 180 0.82 18.92 -10.14
CA LEU A 180 1.90 19.85 -9.84
C LEU A 180 3.06 19.76 -10.83
N CYS A 181 3.46 18.55 -11.27
CA CYS A 181 4.44 18.42 -12.34
C CYS A 181 3.99 19.16 -13.60
N ARG A 182 2.75 18.92 -14.06
CA ARG A 182 2.18 19.57 -15.25
C ARG A 182 2.10 21.09 -15.12
N LEU A 183 1.65 21.58 -13.97
CA LEU A 183 1.62 23.02 -13.68
C LEU A 183 3.02 23.61 -13.72
N SER A 184 4.02 22.83 -13.31
CA SER A 184 5.44 23.22 -13.35
C SER A 184 6.10 23.01 -14.72
N LYS A 185 5.32 22.63 -15.74
CA LYS A 185 5.82 22.25 -17.07
C LYS A 185 6.88 21.14 -17.02
N VAL A 186 6.83 20.27 -16.01
CA VAL A 186 7.67 19.07 -15.87
C VAL A 186 6.84 17.86 -16.29
N ASP A 187 7.36 17.05 -17.22
CA ASP A 187 6.71 15.80 -17.59
C ASP A 187 6.72 14.82 -16.41
N PRO A 188 5.54 14.48 -15.83
CA PRO A 188 5.49 13.55 -14.70
C PRO A 188 6.11 12.18 -15.03
N ASP A 189 6.15 11.75 -16.28
CA ASP A 189 6.71 10.44 -16.64
C ASP A 189 8.25 10.43 -16.63
N THR A 190 8.89 11.60 -16.63
CA THR A 190 10.36 11.75 -16.49
C THR A 190 10.81 11.91 -15.03
N VAL A 191 9.86 12.12 -14.11
CA VAL A 191 10.16 12.39 -12.70
C VAL A 191 10.44 11.08 -11.96
N ASP A 192 11.63 10.98 -11.38
CA ASP A 192 11.98 9.90 -10.46
C ASP A 192 11.34 10.17 -9.09
N PHE A 193 10.10 9.73 -8.94
CA PHE A 193 9.34 9.87 -7.72
C PHE A 193 9.92 9.08 -6.55
N ALA A 194 10.75 8.05 -6.79
CA ALA A 194 11.38 7.27 -5.73
C ALA A 194 12.44 8.08 -4.98
N LYS A 195 13.07 9.06 -5.66
CA LYS A 195 13.98 10.02 -5.01
C LYS A 195 13.26 11.08 -4.18
N MET A 196 11.94 11.19 -4.28
CA MET A 196 11.15 12.26 -3.65
C MET A 196 10.59 11.87 -2.27
N ASN A 197 11.15 10.81 -1.68
CA ASN A 197 10.65 10.30 -0.41
C ASN A 197 10.81 11.39 0.69
N GLY A 198 9.93 11.39 1.68
CA GLY A 198 9.91 12.35 2.81
C GLY A 198 11.16 12.40 3.70
N GLY A 199 11.15 13.29 4.70
CA GLY A 199 12.18 13.30 5.75
C GLY A 199 11.81 12.29 6.86
N SER A 200 12.82 11.67 7.46
CA SER A 200 12.66 10.83 8.64
C SER A 200 12.21 11.65 9.86
N GLY A 201 11.62 11.00 10.87
CA GLY A 201 11.34 11.65 12.16
C GLY A 201 9.88 12.05 12.45
N ARG A 202 8.93 11.78 11.55
CA ARG A 202 7.49 12.02 11.77
C ARG A 202 6.67 10.75 11.51
N SER A 203 5.62 10.54 12.31
CA SER A 203 4.57 9.54 12.02
C SER A 203 3.29 10.23 11.58
N TYR A 204 2.90 10.08 10.32
CA TYR A 204 1.61 10.58 9.81
C TYR A 204 0.45 9.71 10.33
N THR A 205 0.72 8.43 10.60
CA THR A 205 -0.22 7.53 11.29
C THR A 205 -0.65 8.08 12.64
N LYS A 206 0.29 8.61 13.44
CA LYS A 206 -0.03 9.26 14.72
C LYS A 206 -0.99 10.44 14.54
N GLY A 207 -0.75 11.31 13.57
CA GLY A 207 -1.61 12.46 13.25
C GLY A 207 -3.03 12.02 12.87
N ILE A 208 -3.15 11.06 11.94
CA ILE A 208 -4.44 10.52 11.50
C ILE A 208 -5.22 9.86 12.65
N MET A 209 -4.59 9.01 13.46
CA MET A 209 -5.29 8.37 14.59
C MET A 209 -5.77 9.42 15.61
N THR A 210 -4.98 10.47 15.85
CA THR A 210 -5.37 11.56 16.75
C THR A 210 -6.55 12.35 16.18
N ALA A 211 -6.58 12.57 14.86
CA ALA A 211 -7.73 13.18 14.18
C ALA A 211 -8.98 12.31 14.26
N VAL A 212 -8.88 11.00 14.00
CA VAL A 212 -9.99 10.03 14.13
C VAL A 212 -10.60 10.11 15.53
N PHE A 213 -9.75 10.04 16.56
CA PHE A 213 -10.18 10.20 17.95
C PHE A 213 -10.89 11.53 18.19
N SER A 214 -10.35 12.64 17.67
CA SER A 214 -10.93 13.99 17.83
C SER A 214 -12.27 14.19 17.11
N THR A 215 -12.65 13.24 16.26
CA THR A 215 -13.93 13.23 15.53
C THR A 215 -14.91 12.19 16.04
N ASP A 216 -14.51 11.36 17.02
CA ASP A 216 -15.28 10.21 17.49
C ASP A 216 -15.71 9.26 16.35
N LEU A 217 -14.87 9.17 15.31
CA LEU A 217 -15.18 8.38 14.13
C LEU A 217 -14.90 6.90 14.41
N HIS A 218 -15.90 6.07 14.15
CA HIS A 218 -15.84 4.63 14.35
C HIS A 218 -15.46 3.91 13.05
N ILE A 219 -14.16 3.83 12.78
CA ILE A 219 -13.65 3.07 11.65
C ILE A 219 -13.65 1.55 11.93
N GLN A 220 -13.80 0.75 10.87
CA GLN A 220 -13.77 -0.72 10.95
C GLN A 220 -12.41 -1.30 10.55
N SER A 221 -11.69 -0.60 9.67
CA SER A 221 -10.39 -1.03 9.17
C SER A 221 -9.37 0.11 9.28
N PHE A 222 -8.22 -0.21 9.85
CA PHE A 222 -7.07 0.68 9.89
C PHE A 222 -5.84 -0.04 9.34
N LYS A 223 -5.19 0.58 8.36
CA LYS A 223 -4.00 0.02 7.73
C LYS A 223 -2.90 1.05 7.70
N SER A 224 -1.71 0.70 8.16
CA SER A 224 -0.54 1.55 8.05
C SER A 224 0.70 0.75 7.67
N LYS A 225 1.51 1.33 6.78
CA LYS A 225 2.73 0.71 6.25
C LYS A 225 3.93 1.63 6.42
N ASN A 226 5.10 1.02 6.57
CA ASN A 226 6.39 1.68 6.76
C ASN A 226 6.40 2.60 8.00
N LEU A 227 5.80 2.14 9.09
CA LEU A 227 5.76 2.86 10.36
C LEU A 227 7.15 2.94 11.00
N ASP A 228 7.63 4.15 11.29
CA ASP A 228 8.75 4.32 12.21
C ASP A 228 8.22 4.26 13.66
N ALA A 229 8.50 3.16 14.36
CA ALA A 229 8.07 2.94 15.74
C ALA A 229 8.50 4.06 16.69
N ARG A 230 9.71 4.63 16.49
CA ARG A 230 10.25 5.74 17.31
C ARG A 230 9.43 7.01 17.14
N CYS A 231 8.90 7.25 15.94
CA CYS A 231 8.06 8.42 15.68
C CYS A 231 6.61 8.20 16.10
N PHE A 232 6.13 6.96 15.99
CA PHE A 232 4.75 6.58 16.31
C PHE A 232 4.52 6.54 17.83
N PHE A 233 5.40 5.87 18.59
CA PHE A 233 5.31 5.74 20.04
C PHE A 233 6.06 6.85 20.80
N GLY A 234 7.04 7.49 20.16
CA GLY A 234 7.92 8.49 20.77
C GLY A 234 9.36 7.99 20.94
N GLN A 235 10.33 8.91 20.96
CA GLN A 235 11.74 8.57 21.14
C GLN A 235 11.96 7.90 22.50
N GLY A 236 12.38 6.63 22.50
CA GLY A 236 12.46 5.77 23.69
C GLY A 236 13.37 6.25 24.82
N ASN A 237 14.18 7.29 24.61
CA ASN A 237 15.04 7.88 25.64
C ASN A 237 14.28 8.89 26.54
N ALA A 238 13.18 9.48 26.06
CA ALA A 238 12.29 10.25 26.92
C ALA A 238 11.35 9.26 27.61
N SER A 239 11.69 8.90 28.85
CA SER A 239 10.94 7.99 29.72
C SER A 239 9.45 7.89 29.35
N MET A 240 8.97 6.68 29.03
CA MET A 240 7.55 6.34 28.80
C MET A 240 6.61 6.83 29.93
N LYS A 241 7.17 7.29 31.06
CA LYS A 241 6.51 8.01 32.14
C LYS A 241 6.05 9.42 31.76
N SER A 242 6.37 9.93 30.57
CA SER A 242 5.83 11.22 30.14
C SER A 242 4.30 11.14 30.01
N SER A 243 3.61 12.12 30.60
CA SER A 243 2.14 12.20 30.54
C SER A 243 1.63 12.20 29.09
N GLY A 244 2.38 12.84 28.18
CA GLY A 244 2.05 12.92 26.76
C GLY A 244 2.07 11.57 26.04
N ALA A 245 3.07 10.72 26.28
CA ALA A 245 3.14 9.38 25.67
C ALA A 245 1.96 8.50 26.14
N ASN A 246 1.65 8.53 27.43
CA ASN A 246 0.51 7.81 28.00
C ASN A 246 -0.83 8.31 27.44
N GLN A 247 -0.99 9.63 27.27
CA GLN A 247 -2.17 10.21 26.65
C GLN A 247 -2.31 9.74 25.19
N GLN A 248 -1.21 9.73 24.43
CA GLN A 248 -1.22 9.24 23.05
C GLN A 248 -1.63 7.77 22.96
N LEU A 249 -1.12 6.94 23.86
CA LEU A 249 -1.48 5.53 23.91
C LEU A 249 -2.97 5.35 24.21
N ARG A 250 -3.54 6.12 25.15
CA ARG A 250 -4.99 6.10 25.42
C ARG A 250 -5.82 6.50 24.19
N ILE A 251 -5.35 7.49 23.42
CA ILE A 251 -5.97 7.89 22.15
C ILE A 251 -5.95 6.70 21.19
N PHE A 252 -4.81 6.05 21.01
CA PHE A 252 -4.71 4.87 20.14
C PHE A 252 -5.62 3.73 20.57
N GLN A 253 -5.64 3.41 21.88
CA GLN A 253 -6.52 2.39 22.45
C GLN A 253 -8.00 2.67 22.18
N ALA A 254 -8.43 3.93 22.26
CA ALA A 254 -9.80 4.33 21.98
C ALA A 254 -10.16 4.10 20.50
N VAL A 255 -9.28 4.48 19.58
CA VAL A 255 -9.47 4.29 18.13
C VAL A 255 -9.52 2.80 17.77
N VAL A 256 -8.59 1.99 18.28
CA VAL A 256 -8.48 0.58 17.85
C VAL A 256 -9.54 -0.34 18.46
N ARG A 257 -10.23 0.09 19.54
CA ARG A 257 -11.22 -0.71 20.27
C ARG A 257 -12.36 -1.27 19.38
N HIS A 258 -12.71 -0.53 18.32
CA HIS A 258 -13.82 -0.86 17.43
C HIS A 258 -13.39 -1.52 16.12
N LEU A 259 -12.08 -1.64 15.88
CA LEU A 259 -11.56 -2.22 14.65
C LEU A 259 -11.89 -3.70 14.52
N ARG A 260 -12.16 -4.10 13.28
CA ARG A 260 -12.26 -5.50 12.83
C ARG A 260 -11.03 -5.93 12.07
N VAL A 261 -10.39 -4.99 11.36
CA VAL A 261 -9.19 -5.23 10.56
C VAL A 261 -8.10 -4.23 10.96
N LEU A 262 -6.92 -4.74 11.29
CA LEU A 262 -5.74 -3.95 11.64
C LEU A 262 -4.54 -4.48 10.86
N ASP A 263 -3.91 -3.60 10.09
CA ASP A 263 -2.68 -3.88 9.35
C ASP A 263 -1.63 -2.86 9.79
N LEU A 264 -0.56 -3.35 10.43
CA LEU A 264 0.56 -2.53 10.87
C LEU A 264 1.85 -3.14 10.33
N SER A 265 2.53 -2.40 9.46
CA SER A 265 3.86 -2.76 8.97
C SER A 265 4.86 -1.70 9.43
N PHE A 266 5.81 -2.14 10.23
CA PHE A 266 6.88 -1.32 10.77
C PHE A 266 8.08 -1.33 9.84
N ARG A 267 8.79 -0.22 9.85
CA ARG A 267 10.04 -0.10 9.13
C ARG A 267 11.10 -0.92 9.85
N ASN A 268 11.94 -1.60 9.07
CA ASN A 268 12.94 -2.50 9.60
C ASN A 268 13.91 -1.81 10.59
N GLY A 269 14.26 -2.51 11.67
CA GLY A 269 15.13 -2.04 12.74
C GLY A 269 14.53 -0.97 13.68
N THR A 270 13.35 -0.42 13.38
CA THR A 270 12.75 0.62 14.23
C THR A 270 12.17 0.08 15.54
N LEU A 271 11.81 -1.21 15.56
CA LEU A 271 11.27 -1.90 16.74
C LEU A 271 12.36 -2.51 17.63
N MET A 272 13.43 -3.05 17.03
CA MET A 272 14.52 -3.77 17.73
C MET A 272 15.22 -2.91 18.79
N SER A 273 15.33 -1.59 18.57
CA SER A 273 16.13 -0.73 19.44
C SER A 273 15.54 -0.45 20.82
N THR A 274 14.25 -0.76 21.08
CA THR A 274 13.63 -0.45 22.38
C THR A 274 12.47 -1.39 22.74
N ALA A 275 12.66 -2.26 23.75
CA ALA A 275 11.61 -3.12 24.32
C ALA A 275 10.29 -2.36 24.63
N SER A 276 10.39 -1.08 24.97
CA SER A 276 9.25 -0.21 25.28
C SER A 276 8.28 0.03 24.11
N HIS A 277 8.72 -0.06 22.85
CA HIS A 277 7.82 0.07 21.69
C HIS A 277 6.96 -1.17 21.48
N ILE A 278 7.54 -2.35 21.70
CA ILE A 278 6.80 -3.61 21.64
C ILE A 278 5.78 -3.68 22.79
N GLU A 279 6.12 -3.21 23.98
CA GLU A 279 5.14 -3.05 25.08
C GLU A 279 3.98 -2.13 24.68
N CYS A 280 4.25 -1.00 24.01
CA CYS A 280 3.19 -0.11 23.52
C CYS A 280 2.31 -0.80 22.49
N LEU A 281 2.90 -1.55 21.55
CA LEU A 281 2.17 -2.36 20.59
C LEU A 281 1.29 -3.40 21.30
N GLN A 282 1.81 -4.08 22.32
CA GLN A 282 1.07 -5.01 23.14
C GLN A 282 -0.18 -4.35 23.77
N ILE A 283 -0.02 -3.14 24.33
CA ILE A 283 -1.12 -2.38 24.95
C ILE A 283 -2.19 -2.00 23.92
N ILE A 284 -1.79 -1.65 22.70
CA ILE A 284 -2.71 -1.39 21.58
C ILE A 284 -3.46 -2.67 21.23
N LEU A 285 -2.75 -3.79 21.00
CA LEU A 285 -3.36 -5.07 20.63
C LEU A 285 -4.33 -5.59 21.71
N LYS A 286 -3.98 -5.48 23.00
CA LYS A 286 -4.89 -5.80 24.14
C LYS A 286 -6.21 -5.02 24.10
N SER A 287 -6.22 -3.86 23.43
CA SER A 287 -7.40 -3.00 23.33
C SER A 287 -8.31 -3.38 22.15
N CYS A 288 -7.81 -4.15 21.18
CA CYS A 288 -8.49 -4.57 19.95
C CYS A 288 -9.48 -5.73 20.15
N ARG A 289 -10.46 -5.60 21.06
CA ARG A 289 -11.36 -6.71 21.46
C ARG A 289 -12.30 -7.23 20.36
N LYS A 290 -12.53 -6.44 19.31
CA LYS A 290 -13.42 -6.80 18.18
C LYS A 290 -12.65 -7.22 16.91
N LEU A 291 -11.33 -7.28 16.99
CA LEU A 291 -10.46 -7.56 15.86
C LEU A 291 -10.62 -9.00 15.39
N LYS A 292 -10.84 -9.15 14.09
CA LYS A 292 -10.96 -10.43 13.38
C LYS A 292 -9.74 -10.70 12.52
N GLU A 293 -9.15 -9.66 11.95
CA GLU A 293 -8.00 -9.77 11.04
C GLU A 293 -6.85 -8.89 11.55
N LEU A 294 -5.70 -9.52 11.77
CA LEU A 294 -4.45 -8.84 12.10
C LEU A 294 -3.42 -9.14 11.01
N THR A 295 -2.83 -8.09 10.45
CA THR A 295 -1.57 -8.15 9.72
C THR A 295 -0.52 -7.38 10.50
N LEU A 296 0.59 -8.04 10.79
CA LEU A 296 1.69 -7.47 11.55
C LEU A 296 3.00 -7.76 10.81
N SER A 297 3.69 -6.70 10.41
CA SER A 297 5.03 -6.76 9.82
C SER A 297 5.99 -6.06 10.79
N LEU A 298 6.96 -6.80 11.34
CA LEU A 298 7.86 -6.34 12.41
C LEU A 298 9.27 -6.04 11.87
N THR A 299 10.30 -6.71 12.38
CA THR A 299 11.69 -6.58 11.92
C THR A 299 12.07 -7.71 10.97
N ASP A 300 12.53 -7.34 9.77
CA ASP A 300 13.07 -8.25 8.77
C ASP A 300 14.56 -8.52 9.04
N TYR A 301 14.88 -9.76 9.45
CA TYR A 301 16.25 -10.18 9.69
C TYR A 301 17.12 -10.18 8.42
N THR A 302 16.54 -10.45 7.25
CA THR A 302 17.33 -10.57 6.01
C THR A 302 18.04 -9.27 5.66
N THR A 303 17.44 -8.14 6.02
CA THR A 303 17.99 -6.81 5.81
C THR A 303 18.77 -6.26 7.03
N THR A 304 18.55 -6.77 8.26
CA THR A 304 19.30 -6.36 9.46
C THR A 304 20.49 -7.26 9.83
N ARG A 305 20.69 -8.41 9.20
CA ARG A 305 21.75 -9.38 9.55
C ARG A 305 23.15 -8.78 9.67
N TYR A 306 23.46 -7.72 8.93
CA TYR A 306 24.76 -7.05 8.97
C TYR A 306 24.89 -5.99 10.07
N GLN A 307 23.79 -5.66 10.74
CA GLN A 307 23.71 -4.54 11.69
C GLN A 307 23.81 -4.98 13.15
N TYR A 308 23.41 -6.22 13.47
CA TYR A 308 23.37 -6.73 14.84
C TYR A 308 24.02 -8.12 14.93
N PRO A 309 24.87 -8.38 15.93
CA PRO A 309 25.33 -9.74 16.22
C PRO A 309 24.14 -10.60 16.69
N ASP A 310 24.19 -11.90 16.41
CA ASP A 310 23.09 -12.84 16.74
C ASP A 310 22.75 -12.83 18.25
N ASP A 311 23.74 -12.59 19.12
CA ASP A 311 23.59 -12.55 20.58
C ASP A 311 22.78 -11.33 21.10
N GLU A 312 22.58 -10.31 20.28
CA GLU A 312 21.79 -9.11 20.64
C GLU A 312 20.32 -9.21 20.20
N LEU A 313 19.96 -10.26 19.46
CA LEU A 313 18.59 -10.42 18.95
C LEU A 313 17.68 -10.98 20.04
N THR A 314 16.66 -10.21 20.38
CA THR A 314 15.58 -10.65 21.27
C THR A 314 14.34 -11.00 20.47
N SER A 315 13.63 -12.04 20.89
CA SER A 315 12.31 -12.37 20.33
C SER A 315 11.34 -11.19 20.45
N GLU A 316 10.77 -10.76 19.33
CA GLU A 316 9.75 -9.69 19.32
C GLU A 316 8.41 -10.20 19.88
N LEU A 317 8.16 -11.51 19.76
CA LEU A 317 6.94 -12.13 20.25
C LEU A 317 6.96 -12.36 21.78
N SER A 318 8.12 -12.59 22.40
CA SER A 318 8.20 -12.81 23.85
C SER A 318 7.64 -11.60 24.62
N ILE A 319 8.09 -10.39 24.28
CA ILE A 319 7.63 -9.14 24.89
C ILE A 319 6.13 -8.90 24.63
N LEU A 320 5.63 -9.29 23.44
CA LEU A 320 4.19 -9.25 23.15
C LEU A 320 3.38 -10.24 24.00
N LEU A 321 3.98 -11.31 24.51
CA LEU A 321 3.34 -12.37 25.27
C LEU A 321 3.50 -12.23 26.78
N GLU A 322 4.48 -11.46 27.24
CA GLU A 322 4.75 -11.24 28.65
C GLU A 322 3.70 -10.35 29.32
N SER A 323 3.20 -10.79 30.47
CA SER A 323 2.39 -9.95 31.35
C SER A 323 3.27 -8.96 32.11
N SER A 324 2.64 -8.01 32.81
CA SER A 324 3.37 -7.08 33.70
C SER A 324 4.12 -7.77 34.84
N THR A 325 3.84 -9.06 35.09
CA THR A 325 4.56 -9.88 36.08
C THR A 325 5.67 -10.73 35.45
N GLY A 326 5.94 -10.58 34.14
CA GLY A 326 6.93 -11.36 33.40
C GLY A 326 6.51 -12.79 33.09
N SER A 327 5.26 -13.17 33.38
CA SER A 327 4.73 -14.49 33.03
C SER A 327 4.00 -14.46 31.70
N TRP A 328 4.03 -15.56 30.95
CA TRP A 328 3.29 -15.69 29.70
C TRP A 328 1.79 -15.56 29.92
N MET A 329 1.13 -14.79 29.06
CA MET A 329 -0.31 -14.65 29.07
C MET A 329 -0.99 -15.98 28.76
N ALA A 330 -1.90 -16.42 29.62
CA ALA A 330 -2.72 -17.61 29.38
C ALA A 330 -3.98 -17.33 28.54
N GLN A 331 -4.39 -16.06 28.47
CA GLN A 331 -5.61 -15.64 27.77
C GLN A 331 -5.28 -15.11 26.36
N PRO A 332 -6.20 -15.29 25.39
CA PRO A 332 -6.02 -14.75 24.05
C PRO A 332 -5.84 -13.23 24.07
N LEU A 333 -4.78 -12.73 23.45
CA LEU A 333 -4.50 -11.28 23.30
C LEU A 333 -5.62 -10.57 22.53
N LEU A 334 -6.10 -11.25 21.48
CA LEU A 334 -7.14 -10.87 20.54
C LEU A 334 -8.28 -11.92 20.55
N PRO A 335 -9.31 -11.78 21.41
CA PRO A 335 -10.31 -12.83 21.65
C PRO A 335 -11.21 -13.21 20.48
N ARG A 336 -11.16 -12.49 19.35
CA ARG A 336 -11.98 -12.74 18.16
C ARG A 336 -11.15 -12.92 16.89
N LEU A 337 -9.85 -13.14 17.03
CA LEU A 337 -8.93 -13.25 15.91
C LEU A 337 -9.25 -14.50 15.07
N GLU A 338 -9.63 -14.28 13.82
CA GLU A 338 -9.99 -15.31 12.84
C GLU A 338 -8.89 -15.46 11.76
N SER A 339 -8.22 -14.37 11.41
CA SER A 339 -7.15 -14.33 10.40
C SER A 339 -5.93 -13.60 10.95
N LEU A 340 -4.77 -14.26 10.87
CA LEU A 340 -3.49 -13.71 11.29
C LEU A 340 -2.50 -13.78 10.14
N LYS A 341 -1.86 -12.64 9.86
CA LYS A 341 -0.70 -12.55 8.99
C LYS A 341 0.48 -11.98 9.77
N ILE A 342 1.54 -12.75 9.88
CA ILE A 342 2.82 -12.31 10.44
C ILE A 342 3.82 -12.26 9.30
N ASP A 343 4.50 -11.13 9.19
CA ASP A 343 5.50 -10.86 8.17
C ASP A 343 6.73 -10.26 8.86
N ALA A 344 7.93 -10.49 8.33
CA ALA A 344 9.18 -9.91 8.84
C ALA A 344 9.27 -9.98 10.39
N CYS A 345 9.44 -11.17 10.97
CA CYS A 345 9.38 -11.35 12.43
C CYS A 345 10.55 -12.20 12.93
N ILE A 346 11.18 -11.75 14.01
CA ILE A 346 12.25 -12.47 14.71
C ILE A 346 11.70 -13.00 16.04
N CYS A 347 11.70 -14.31 16.25
CA CYS A 347 11.13 -14.90 17.47
C CYS A 347 11.68 -16.27 17.82
N HIS A 348 11.52 -16.71 19.07
CA HIS A 348 11.71 -18.11 19.44
C HIS A 348 10.51 -18.96 18.99
N SER A 349 10.73 -20.26 18.78
CA SER A 349 9.65 -21.15 18.36
C SER A 349 8.58 -21.29 19.43
N GLU A 350 8.97 -21.27 20.70
CA GLU A 350 8.08 -21.40 21.84
C GLU A 350 7.16 -20.19 21.97
N ASP A 351 7.67 -18.98 21.71
CA ASP A 351 6.87 -17.76 21.71
C ASP A 351 5.81 -17.82 20.59
N LEU A 352 6.22 -18.19 19.38
CA LEU A 352 5.29 -18.31 18.26
C LEU A 352 4.24 -19.41 18.51
N ILE A 353 4.67 -20.57 19.02
CA ILE A 353 3.77 -21.65 19.44
C ILE A 353 2.78 -21.14 20.48
N HIS A 354 3.25 -20.46 21.52
CA HIS A 354 2.41 -19.98 22.61
C HIS A 354 1.41 -18.94 22.11
N PHE A 355 1.85 -17.98 21.29
CA PHE A 355 0.98 -17.00 20.63
C PHE A 355 -0.14 -17.66 19.82
N LEU A 356 0.19 -18.66 19.01
CA LEU A 356 -0.82 -19.36 18.20
C LEU A 356 -1.73 -20.24 19.07
N LYS A 357 -1.18 -20.86 20.12
CA LYS A 357 -1.92 -21.73 21.05
C LYS A 357 -3.03 -20.98 21.78
N ILE A 358 -2.73 -19.79 22.32
CA ILE A 358 -3.76 -18.96 22.99
C ILE A 358 -4.86 -18.51 22.01
N HIS A 359 -4.60 -18.57 20.70
CA HIS A 359 -5.55 -18.25 19.63
C HIS A 359 -6.17 -19.47 18.91
N ALA A 360 -5.82 -20.70 19.31
CA ALA A 360 -6.18 -21.92 18.58
C ALA A 360 -7.69 -22.14 18.42
N THR A 361 -8.51 -21.62 19.35
CA THR A 361 -9.97 -21.78 19.31
C THR A 361 -10.63 -20.88 18.27
N THR A 362 -10.09 -19.69 18.01
CA THR A 362 -10.69 -18.69 17.11
C THR A 362 -9.99 -18.60 15.76
N LEU A 363 -8.68 -18.84 15.72
CA LEU A 363 -7.88 -18.69 14.52
C LEU A 363 -8.27 -19.74 13.46
N ARG A 364 -8.47 -19.28 12.23
CA ARG A 364 -8.82 -20.13 11.07
C ARG A 364 -7.88 -19.94 9.89
N LYS A 365 -7.31 -18.75 9.73
CA LYS A 365 -6.36 -18.42 8.66
C LYS A 365 -5.03 -17.97 9.25
N LEU A 366 -3.94 -18.54 8.76
CA LEU A 366 -2.58 -18.19 9.18
C LEU A 366 -1.71 -17.94 7.94
N GLU A 367 -1.21 -16.73 7.77
CA GLU A 367 -0.21 -16.39 6.77
C GLU A 367 1.11 -16.03 7.46
N MET A 368 2.21 -16.60 7.01
CA MET A 368 3.55 -16.30 7.53
C MET A 368 4.51 -15.98 6.40
N SER A 369 5.28 -14.91 6.57
CA SER A 369 6.31 -14.49 5.62
C SER A 369 7.55 -13.98 6.35
N ASP A 370 8.73 -14.25 5.80
CA ASP A 370 9.99 -13.62 6.25
C ASP A 370 10.22 -13.79 7.77
N ILE A 371 10.07 -15.01 8.27
CA ILE A 371 10.18 -15.35 9.70
C ILE A 371 11.56 -15.94 10.01
N THR A 372 12.19 -15.43 11.06
CA THR A 372 13.45 -15.94 11.60
C THR A 372 13.25 -16.51 12.98
N LEU A 373 13.49 -17.82 13.12
CA LEU A 373 13.48 -18.51 14.42
C LEU A 373 14.85 -18.37 15.09
N LEU A 374 14.84 -17.83 16.31
CA LEU A 374 16.01 -17.74 17.19
C LEU A 374 16.17 -19.05 17.97
N GLY A 375 17.31 -19.72 17.82
CA GLY A 375 17.67 -20.88 18.64
C GLY A 375 18.34 -20.47 19.96
N GLY A 376 18.20 -21.31 20.99
CA GLY A 376 19.00 -21.18 22.21
C GLY A 376 20.43 -21.71 22.04
N ASP A 377 21.27 -21.50 23.06
CA ASP A 377 22.71 -21.81 23.06
C ASP A 377 23.06 -23.24 22.60
N ASP A 378 22.20 -24.22 22.90
CA ASP A 378 22.46 -25.63 22.66
C ASP A 378 21.62 -26.26 21.53
N ARG A 379 20.60 -25.57 21.00
CA ARG A 379 19.64 -26.15 20.04
C ARG A 379 19.08 -25.11 19.07
N ARG A 380 19.11 -25.42 17.77
CA ARG A 380 18.41 -24.62 16.77
C ARG A 380 16.96 -25.04 16.66
N GLU A 381 16.10 -24.06 16.45
CA GLU A 381 14.69 -24.29 16.19
C GLU A 381 14.46 -25.04 14.89
N CYS A 382 13.40 -25.85 14.85
CA CYS A 382 13.07 -26.68 13.70
C CYS A 382 11.73 -26.28 13.09
N TRP A 383 11.75 -25.73 11.87
CA TRP A 383 10.54 -25.36 11.14
C TRP A 383 9.59 -26.54 10.90
N VAL A 384 10.13 -27.74 10.66
CA VAL A 384 9.33 -28.95 10.45
C VAL A 384 8.54 -29.32 11.71
N SER A 385 9.16 -29.18 12.88
CA SER A 385 8.48 -29.39 14.17
C SER A 385 7.35 -28.36 14.38
N LEU A 386 7.58 -27.11 13.99
CA LEU A 386 6.57 -26.04 14.04
C LEU A 386 5.37 -26.32 13.11
N ILE A 387 5.64 -26.77 11.88
CA ILE A 387 4.62 -27.16 10.89
C ILE A 387 3.75 -28.31 11.41
N LYS A 388 4.37 -29.33 12.01
CA LYS A 388 3.64 -30.42 12.69
C LYS A 388 2.80 -29.91 13.85
N TYR A 389 3.32 -28.96 14.63
CA TYR A 389 2.58 -28.33 15.71
C TYR A 389 1.31 -27.66 15.18
N PHE A 390 1.40 -26.89 14.09
CA PHE A 390 0.23 -26.24 13.48
C PHE A 390 -0.86 -27.24 13.12
N LYS A 391 -0.50 -28.34 12.46
CA LYS A 391 -1.46 -29.40 12.10
C LYS A 391 -2.15 -30.03 13.32
N THR A 392 -1.39 -30.28 14.36
CA THR A 392 -1.85 -31.08 15.52
C THR A 392 -2.65 -30.25 16.52
N HIS A 393 -2.32 -28.98 16.68
CA HIS A 393 -2.86 -28.13 17.74
C HIS A 393 -3.77 -27.01 17.23
N LEU A 394 -3.70 -26.64 15.96
CA LEU A 394 -4.52 -25.58 15.38
C LEU A 394 -5.60 -26.16 14.45
N ASN A 395 -6.78 -25.54 14.45
CA ASN A 395 -7.88 -25.89 13.55
C ASN A 395 -7.96 -24.90 12.38
N LEU A 396 -6.88 -24.84 11.59
CA LEU A 396 -6.77 -23.92 10.46
C LEU A 396 -7.54 -24.45 9.25
N SER A 397 -8.31 -23.57 8.61
CA SER A 397 -8.94 -23.81 7.31
C SER A 397 -8.07 -23.34 6.16
N HIS A 398 -7.13 -22.43 6.43
CA HIS A 398 -6.20 -21.88 5.44
C HIS A 398 -4.86 -21.60 6.12
N VAL A 399 -3.78 -21.95 5.43
CA VAL A 399 -2.43 -21.57 5.81
C VAL A 399 -1.68 -21.14 4.54
N SER A 400 -0.84 -20.12 4.66
CA SER A 400 0.08 -19.79 3.58
C SER A 400 1.45 -19.37 4.09
N PHE A 401 2.49 -19.78 3.37
CA PHE A 401 3.88 -19.43 3.63
C PHE A 401 4.45 -18.68 2.44
N ASN A 402 5.23 -17.63 2.68
CA ASN A 402 5.89 -16.86 1.63
C ASN A 402 7.26 -16.37 2.13
N GLY A 403 8.10 -15.89 1.21
CA GLY A 403 9.36 -15.25 1.57
C GLY A 403 10.35 -16.20 2.23
N TRP A 404 11.17 -15.67 3.13
CA TRP A 404 12.23 -16.42 3.80
C TRP A 404 11.78 -17.04 5.12
N LEU A 405 12.03 -18.33 5.31
CA LEU A 405 11.85 -19.00 6.60
C LEU A 405 13.19 -19.54 7.06
N THR A 406 13.73 -19.02 8.16
CA THR A 406 15.08 -19.37 8.62
C THR A 406 15.09 -19.73 10.10
N ASN A 407 16.02 -20.60 10.52
CA ASN A 407 16.31 -20.87 11.93
C ASN A 407 17.73 -20.40 12.34
N GLY A 408 18.34 -19.54 11.51
CA GLY A 408 19.71 -19.09 11.67
C GLY A 408 20.78 -20.17 11.44
N GLY A 409 20.40 -21.38 11.00
CA GLY A 409 21.25 -22.56 10.81
C GLY A 409 21.42 -22.98 9.36
N ARG A 410 21.03 -24.21 9.02
CA ARG A 410 20.96 -24.71 7.63
C ARG A 410 19.54 -24.74 7.07
N GLN A 411 18.51 -24.62 7.92
CA GLN A 411 17.15 -24.44 7.46
C GLN A 411 16.97 -22.98 7.04
N HIS A 412 17.25 -22.71 5.77
CA HIS A 412 17.01 -21.44 5.09
C HIS A 412 16.10 -21.73 3.90
N TRP A 413 14.80 -21.56 4.06
CA TRP A 413 13.82 -21.82 3.02
C TRP A 413 13.46 -20.52 2.33
N PHE A 414 13.41 -20.54 1.00
CA PHE A 414 12.70 -19.55 0.22
C PHE A 414 11.39 -20.16 -0.26
N VAL A 415 10.28 -19.50 0.05
CA VAL A 415 8.93 -19.92 -0.35
C VAL A 415 8.36 -18.90 -1.33
N ALA A 416 8.04 -19.35 -2.53
CA ALA A 416 7.52 -18.48 -3.57
C ALA A 416 6.17 -17.89 -3.16
N LYS A 417 5.88 -16.66 -3.57
CA LYS A 417 4.63 -15.98 -3.24
C LYS A 417 3.42 -16.63 -3.91
N ASP A 418 3.57 -17.06 -5.16
CA ASP A 418 2.47 -17.53 -5.98
C ASP A 418 2.21 -19.04 -5.81
N ASN A 419 0.93 -19.42 -5.83
CA ASN A 419 0.51 -20.82 -5.83
C ASN A 419 0.31 -21.26 -7.28
N ILE A 420 1.35 -21.84 -7.88
CA ILE A 420 1.37 -22.18 -9.31
C ILE A 420 0.63 -23.51 -9.60
N CYS A 421 0.62 -24.48 -8.68
CA CYS A 421 -0.06 -25.78 -8.84
C CYS A 421 -0.19 -26.56 -7.50
N GLU A 422 -1.25 -27.37 -7.33
CA GLU A 422 -1.50 -28.18 -6.13
C GLU A 422 -0.46 -29.28 -5.88
N ASP A 423 0.22 -29.75 -6.93
CA ASP A 423 1.23 -30.80 -6.83
C ASP A 423 2.60 -30.30 -6.37
N ARG A 424 2.76 -28.98 -6.26
CA ARG A 424 4.00 -28.35 -5.83
C ARG A 424 4.18 -28.46 -4.32
N LEU A 425 5.44 -28.42 -3.90
CA LEU A 425 5.84 -28.64 -2.51
C LEU A 425 5.16 -27.66 -1.55
N LYS A 426 5.08 -26.37 -1.90
CA LYS A 426 4.36 -25.37 -1.10
C LYS A 426 2.91 -25.78 -0.85
N ALA A 427 2.16 -26.07 -1.92
CA ALA A 427 0.76 -26.47 -1.82
C ALA A 427 0.59 -27.78 -1.03
N LYS A 428 1.50 -28.75 -1.19
CA LYS A 428 1.52 -29.99 -0.40
C LYS A 428 1.74 -29.75 1.09
N VAL A 429 2.63 -28.82 1.46
CA VAL A 429 2.87 -28.44 2.87
C VAL A 429 1.67 -27.71 3.46
N GLU A 430 1.09 -26.76 2.73
CA GLU A 430 -0.12 -26.04 3.14
C GLU A 430 -1.33 -26.99 3.31
N LYS A 431 -1.49 -27.93 2.37
CA LYS A 431 -2.50 -29.00 2.42
C LYS A 431 -2.25 -29.97 3.57
N TYR A 432 -0.99 -30.31 3.86
CA TYR A 432 -0.64 -31.16 4.99
C TYR A 432 -1.10 -30.57 6.33
N ILE A 433 -0.98 -29.25 6.52
CA ILE A 433 -1.39 -28.60 7.77
C ILE A 433 -2.92 -28.56 7.90
N THR A 434 -3.63 -28.31 6.80
CA THR A 434 -5.09 -28.10 6.79
C THR A 434 -5.88 -29.42 6.71
N ASP A 435 -5.38 -30.44 6.00
CA ASP A 435 -6.02 -31.74 5.87
C ASP A 435 -5.48 -32.75 6.89
N LYS A 436 -6.29 -33.07 7.89
CA LYS A 436 -5.95 -34.05 8.95
C LYS A 436 -5.72 -35.47 8.43
N ARG A 437 -6.15 -35.81 7.20
CA ARG A 437 -5.99 -37.15 6.60
C ARG A 437 -4.55 -37.42 6.16
N ILE A 438 -3.79 -36.38 5.83
CA ILE A 438 -2.39 -36.51 5.40
C ILE A 438 -1.53 -36.70 6.65
N SER A 439 -0.98 -37.89 6.89
CA SER A 439 -0.22 -38.20 8.11
C SER A 439 1.25 -37.77 8.05
N VAL A 440 1.86 -37.83 6.87
CA VAL A 440 3.29 -37.60 6.67
C VAL A 440 3.55 -36.16 6.24
N CYS A 441 4.47 -35.48 6.92
CA CYS A 441 4.91 -34.14 6.54
C CYS A 441 5.80 -34.21 5.29
N PRO A 442 5.54 -33.44 4.23
CA PRO A 442 6.40 -33.42 3.04
C PRO A 442 7.86 -33.02 3.32
N LEU A 443 8.09 -32.26 4.41
CA LEU A 443 9.41 -31.78 4.84
C LEU A 443 10.05 -32.66 5.92
N GLU A 444 9.47 -33.81 6.26
CA GLU A 444 9.99 -34.73 7.29
C GLU A 444 11.49 -35.06 7.15
N PRO A 445 12.02 -35.33 5.94
CA PRO A 445 13.44 -35.67 5.77
C PRO A 445 14.41 -34.55 6.19
N LEU A 446 13.90 -33.35 6.39
CA LEU A 446 14.66 -32.13 6.68
C LEU A 446 14.44 -31.65 8.12
N ALA A 447 13.75 -32.45 8.92
CA ALA A 447 13.62 -32.22 10.35
C ALA A 447 15.00 -32.37 11.02
N ILE A 448 15.29 -31.47 11.95
CA ILE A 448 16.45 -31.62 12.85
C ILE A 448 16.19 -32.83 13.73
N GLN A 449 17.12 -33.79 13.72
CA GLN A 449 16.99 -35.02 14.49
C GLN A 449 17.23 -34.76 15.98
N VAL A 450 16.72 -35.67 16.81
CA VAL A 450 16.97 -35.63 18.26
C VAL A 450 18.48 -35.66 18.53
N ASN A 451 18.96 -34.77 19.41
CA ASN A 451 20.37 -34.58 19.76
C ASN A 451 21.26 -34.00 18.64
N GLN A 452 20.68 -33.47 17.57
CA GLN A 452 21.41 -32.68 16.58
C GLN A 452 21.12 -31.19 16.78
N SER A 453 22.15 -30.36 16.60
CA SER A 453 22.00 -28.91 16.66
C SER A 453 21.49 -28.32 15.35
N ASP A 454 21.60 -29.03 14.23
CA ASP A 454 21.15 -28.56 12.92
C ASP A 454 20.92 -29.73 11.95
N VAL A 455 20.38 -29.45 10.76
CA VAL A 455 20.20 -30.43 9.69
C VAL A 455 21.57 -30.96 9.23
N VAL A 456 21.71 -32.29 9.19
CA VAL A 456 22.96 -32.96 8.78
C VAL A 456 23.30 -32.58 7.33
N LYS A 457 24.59 -32.33 7.07
CA LYS A 457 25.05 -32.12 5.70
C LYS A 457 25.02 -33.47 5.00
N PRO A 458 24.31 -33.64 3.87
CA PRO A 458 24.31 -34.91 3.17
C PRO A 458 25.75 -35.29 2.77
N ALA A 459 26.18 -36.50 3.14
CA ALA A 459 27.55 -36.98 2.95
C ALA A 459 27.97 -37.05 1.47
N ASN A 460 27.00 -37.15 0.56
CA ASN A 460 27.23 -37.33 -0.88
C ASN A 460 27.15 -36.02 -1.67
N GLY A 461 27.03 -34.86 -1.00
CA GLY A 461 26.89 -33.56 -1.66
C GLY A 461 25.56 -33.33 -2.40
N LYS A 462 24.66 -34.33 -2.48
CA LYS A 462 23.28 -34.16 -2.97
C LYS A 462 22.46 -33.46 -1.90
N GLU A 463 22.49 -32.15 -1.96
CA GLU A 463 21.65 -31.25 -1.19
C GLU A 463 20.18 -31.38 -1.63
N TRP A 464 19.26 -31.34 -0.67
CA TRP A 464 17.84 -31.38 -0.98
C TRP A 464 17.42 -29.96 -1.31
N GLU A 465 17.16 -29.68 -2.58
CA GLU A 465 16.83 -28.30 -2.98
C GLU A 465 15.34 -28.01 -2.81
N GLY A 466 14.46 -29.01 -2.85
CA GLY A 466 13.01 -28.81 -2.87
C GLY A 466 12.50 -28.58 -4.29
N ASP A 467 11.59 -27.62 -4.48
CA ASP A 467 11.14 -27.20 -5.82
C ASP A 467 11.06 -25.67 -5.92
N ILE A 468 10.65 -25.15 -7.09
CA ILE A 468 10.54 -23.71 -7.37
C ILE A 468 9.60 -22.94 -6.42
N THR A 469 8.70 -23.64 -5.72
CA THR A 469 7.72 -23.03 -4.82
C THR A 469 8.17 -23.05 -3.37
N TRP A 470 9.08 -23.96 -3.01
CA TRP A 470 9.65 -24.10 -1.68
C TRP A 470 11.05 -24.69 -1.81
N THR A 471 12.06 -23.83 -1.76
CA THR A 471 13.45 -24.20 -2.00
C THR A 471 14.27 -24.08 -0.73
N MET A 472 15.11 -25.05 -0.41
CA MET A 472 16.15 -24.90 0.61
C MET A 472 17.39 -24.26 -0.01
N VAL A 473 17.87 -23.18 0.60
CA VAL A 473 19.05 -22.45 0.16
C VAL A 473 20.19 -22.72 1.14
N TYR A 474 21.14 -23.53 0.71
CA TYR A 474 22.32 -23.82 1.51
C TYR A 474 23.30 -22.65 1.41
N SER A 475 23.44 -21.89 2.50
CA SER A 475 24.44 -20.83 2.57
C SER A 475 25.84 -21.44 2.63
N SER A 476 26.67 -21.19 1.60
CA SER A 476 28.12 -21.37 1.65
C SER A 476 28.71 -20.41 2.70
N ARG A 477 28.79 -20.84 3.96
CA ARG A 477 29.17 -19.97 5.10
C ARG A 477 30.64 -19.52 5.14
N PHE A 478 31.46 -19.66 4.10
CA PHE A 478 32.90 -19.37 4.21
C PHE A 478 33.59 -18.69 3.01
N GLY A 479 32.84 -18.07 2.09
CA GLY A 479 33.44 -17.15 1.12
C GLY A 479 33.24 -15.72 1.60
N GLY A 480 34.30 -15.01 2.01
CA GLY A 480 34.27 -13.60 2.37
C GLY A 480 33.97 -12.64 1.20
N ASP A 481 33.33 -13.13 0.15
CA ASP A 481 32.75 -12.28 -0.87
C ASP A 481 31.41 -11.75 -0.35
N PRO A 482 31.14 -10.44 -0.48
CA PRO A 482 29.79 -9.94 -0.31
C PRO A 482 28.90 -10.71 -1.28
N MET A 483 28.02 -11.56 -0.74
CA MET A 483 26.95 -12.20 -1.50
C MET A 483 26.27 -11.11 -2.33
N ASP A 484 26.49 -11.13 -3.64
CA ASP A 484 25.73 -10.32 -4.57
C ASP A 484 24.34 -10.96 -4.66
N TRP A 485 23.45 -10.56 -3.74
CA TRP A 485 22.08 -11.08 -3.58
C TRP A 485 21.14 -10.68 -4.74
N GLN A 486 21.67 -10.39 -5.92
CA GLN A 486 20.82 -10.35 -7.11
C GLN A 486 20.19 -11.73 -7.25
N LEU A 487 18.86 -11.79 -7.28
CA LEU A 487 18.08 -12.96 -7.65
C LEU A 487 18.57 -13.46 -9.01
N THR A 488 19.61 -14.28 -9.03
CA THR A 488 19.79 -15.25 -10.11
C THR A 488 18.63 -16.21 -9.92
N VAL A 489 17.55 -15.97 -10.67
CA VAL A 489 16.51 -16.96 -10.93
C VAL A 489 17.22 -18.30 -11.06
N PRO A 490 16.89 -19.33 -10.26
CA PRO A 490 17.65 -20.56 -10.30
C PRO A 490 17.58 -21.07 -11.75
N VAL A 491 18.75 -21.22 -12.38
CA VAL A 491 18.84 -21.66 -13.77
C VAL A 491 18.53 -23.15 -13.78
N PHE A 492 17.24 -23.47 -13.88
CA PHE A 492 16.80 -24.84 -14.06
C PHE A 492 16.99 -25.24 -15.53
N GLY A 493 17.89 -26.18 -15.77
CA GLY A 493 17.98 -26.94 -17.02
C GLY A 493 19.20 -26.64 -17.89
N ALA A 494 20.33 -27.27 -17.57
CA ALA A 494 21.19 -27.81 -18.61
C ALA A 494 20.80 -29.29 -18.78
N PRO A 495 20.37 -29.76 -19.96
CA PRO A 495 20.09 -31.16 -20.16
C PRO A 495 21.38 -31.97 -20.00
N SER A 496 21.34 -32.92 -19.08
CA SER A 496 22.28 -34.04 -19.03
C SER A 496 22.14 -34.81 -20.35
N THR A 497 23.12 -34.68 -21.25
CA THR A 497 23.32 -35.60 -22.37
C THR A 497 23.55 -37.01 -21.83
N GLY A 498 22.54 -37.86 -21.94
CA GLY A 498 22.60 -39.26 -21.54
C GLY A 498 21.36 -39.98 -22.03
N ASP A 499 21.56 -40.72 -23.12
CA ASP A 499 20.58 -41.49 -23.90
C ASP A 499 19.59 -42.34 -23.09
N SER A 500 18.31 -42.19 -23.42
CA SER A 500 17.41 -43.33 -23.70
C SER A 500 16.06 -42.83 -24.23
N ASP A 501 15.81 -43.15 -25.50
CA ASP A 501 14.60 -42.93 -26.29
C ASP A 501 13.45 -43.91 -25.89
N PRO A 502 12.21 -43.77 -26.41
CA PRO A 502 10.99 -43.79 -25.62
C PRO A 502 10.02 -44.94 -25.98
N SER A 503 8.96 -45.14 -25.19
CA SER A 503 7.75 -45.80 -25.71
C SER A 503 6.46 -45.36 -25.01
N THR A 504 5.60 -44.73 -25.82
CA THR A 504 4.14 -44.96 -26.01
C THR A 504 3.10 -44.58 -24.96
N ALA A 505 2.13 -43.79 -25.46
CA ALA A 505 0.65 -43.89 -25.28
C ALA A 505 0.08 -43.39 -23.94
N ASP A 506 -1.00 -42.60 -23.85
CA ASP A 506 -2.08 -42.23 -24.79
C ASP A 506 -2.65 -40.83 -24.46
N GLU A 507 -3.27 -40.23 -25.48
CA GLU A 507 -4.11 -39.03 -25.43
C GLU A 507 -5.53 -39.35 -24.91
N ASP A 508 -6.30 -38.29 -24.65
CA ASP A 508 -7.73 -38.21 -24.30
C ASP A 508 -8.11 -38.30 -22.81
N ASP A 509 -8.45 -37.16 -22.21
CA ASP A 509 -9.87 -36.82 -22.01
C ASP A 509 -10.10 -35.39 -21.50
N ILE A 510 -11.06 -34.72 -22.14
CA ILE A 510 -11.56 -33.37 -21.89
C ILE A 510 -12.91 -33.48 -21.15
N HIS A 511 -13.11 -32.63 -20.13
CA HIS A 511 -14.36 -32.02 -19.63
C HIS A 511 -14.63 -32.19 -18.13
N SER A 512 -14.61 -31.08 -17.37
CA SER A 512 -15.70 -30.58 -16.50
C SER A 512 -15.18 -29.40 -15.64
N VAL A 513 -15.62 -28.15 -15.87
CA VAL A 513 -16.83 -27.47 -15.35
C VAL A 513 -16.71 -26.99 -13.89
N SER A 514 -16.40 -25.68 -13.78
CA SER A 514 -16.86 -24.65 -12.81
C SER A 514 -17.04 -24.94 -11.32
N SER A 515 -16.32 -24.17 -10.48
CA SER A 515 -16.81 -23.61 -9.20
C SER A 515 -15.82 -22.54 -8.70
N GLU A 516 -16.21 -21.26 -8.66
CA GLU A 516 -16.65 -20.51 -7.48
C GLU A 516 -15.54 -19.63 -6.85
N LEU A 517 -15.62 -18.35 -7.24
CA LEU A 517 -15.37 -17.12 -6.46
C LEU A 517 -14.58 -17.26 -5.15
N SER A 518 -13.27 -17.03 -5.25
CA SER A 518 -12.45 -16.62 -4.10
C SER A 518 -12.56 -15.11 -3.87
N PRO A 519 -12.63 -14.65 -2.61
CA PRO A 519 -12.60 -13.23 -2.28
C PRO A 519 -11.17 -12.69 -2.46
N GLU A 520 -11.06 -11.59 -3.21
CA GLU A 520 -9.85 -10.89 -3.61
C GLU A 520 -8.83 -10.68 -2.47
N THR A 521 -7.81 -11.53 -2.46
CA THR A 521 -6.49 -11.22 -1.93
C THR A 521 -5.78 -10.25 -2.89
N TRP A 522 -5.00 -9.32 -2.32
CA TRP A 522 -4.24 -8.25 -2.96
C TRP A 522 -3.62 -8.57 -4.34
N ASN A 523 -4.43 -8.51 -5.39
CA ASN A 523 -3.96 -8.37 -6.75
C ASN A 523 -3.89 -6.88 -7.07
N GLU A 524 -2.67 -6.38 -7.21
CA GLU A 524 -2.46 -5.23 -8.07
C GLU A 524 -2.97 -5.62 -9.46
N ASP A 525 -3.89 -4.82 -10.01
CA ASP A 525 -4.54 -5.06 -11.29
C ASP A 525 -3.60 -5.68 -12.33
N ALA A 526 -4.03 -6.83 -12.87
CA ALA A 526 -3.37 -7.55 -13.95
C ALA A 526 -3.18 -6.67 -15.19
N SER A 527 -2.01 -6.04 -15.25
CA SER A 527 -1.32 -5.64 -16.47
C SER A 527 0.18 -5.72 -16.16
N GLY A 528 0.65 -6.95 -15.91
CA GLY A 528 2.08 -7.21 -15.80
C GLY A 528 2.75 -6.91 -17.14
N PRO A 529 3.91 -6.22 -17.17
CA PRO A 529 4.76 -6.24 -18.35
C PRO A 529 5.24 -7.69 -18.55
N LEU A 530 5.17 -8.18 -19.80
CA LEU A 530 5.80 -9.44 -20.21
C LEU A 530 7.27 -9.46 -19.76
N PRO A 531 7.85 -10.65 -19.49
CA PRO A 531 9.27 -10.76 -19.17
C PRO A 531 10.07 -10.11 -20.30
N SER A 532 10.71 -8.98 -20.00
CA SER A 532 11.65 -8.33 -20.88
C SER A 532 12.86 -9.25 -21.00
N THR A 533 12.86 -10.10 -22.03
CA THR A 533 14.10 -10.27 -22.77
C THR A 533 14.45 -8.87 -23.26
N GLU A 534 15.44 -8.24 -22.63
CA GLU A 534 15.98 -6.96 -23.06
C GLU A 534 16.61 -7.19 -24.43
N ILE A 535 15.77 -7.19 -25.47
CA ILE A 535 16.23 -7.03 -26.83
C ILE A 535 16.55 -5.54 -26.92
N ASP A 536 17.83 -5.21 -27.06
CA ASP A 536 18.26 -3.84 -27.33
C ASP A 536 17.49 -3.34 -28.56
N MET A 537 16.53 -2.46 -28.31
CA MET A 537 15.65 -1.91 -29.35
C MET A 537 16.46 -1.14 -30.38
N ALA A 538 17.62 -0.57 -30.03
CA ALA A 538 18.49 0.09 -30.98
C ALA A 538 19.13 -0.93 -31.95
N GLU A 539 19.57 -2.09 -31.44
CA GLU A 539 20.12 -3.17 -32.25
C GLU A 539 19.04 -3.81 -33.15
N LEU A 540 17.86 -4.08 -32.60
CA LEU A 540 16.71 -4.61 -33.33
C LEU A 540 16.30 -3.65 -34.46
N LEU A 541 16.14 -2.36 -34.17
CA LEU A 541 15.79 -1.35 -35.17
C LEU A 541 16.92 -1.19 -36.20
N GLY A 542 18.19 -1.30 -35.79
CA GLY A 542 19.36 -1.29 -36.67
C GLY A 542 19.33 -2.42 -37.71
N LYS A 543 18.78 -3.60 -37.36
CA LYS A 543 18.66 -4.75 -38.27
C LYS A 543 17.38 -4.72 -39.13
N VAL A 544 16.27 -4.21 -38.60
CA VAL A 544 14.96 -4.20 -39.29
C VAL A 544 14.83 -3.05 -40.28
N ILE A 545 15.30 -1.84 -39.94
CA ILE A 545 15.11 -0.65 -40.76
C ILE A 545 15.75 -0.76 -42.17
N PRO A 546 16.99 -1.27 -42.33
CA PRO A 546 17.58 -1.43 -43.66
C PRO A 546 16.78 -2.37 -44.57
N LYS A 547 16.22 -3.45 -44.00
CA LYS A 547 15.41 -4.42 -44.74
C LYS A 547 14.09 -3.82 -45.21
N VAL A 548 13.40 -3.08 -44.32
CA VAL A 548 12.15 -2.39 -44.67
C VAL A 548 12.41 -1.28 -45.71
N LYS A 549 13.54 -0.57 -45.62
CA LYS A 549 13.95 0.41 -46.64
C LYS A 549 14.22 -0.23 -48.01
N ASN A 550 14.63 -1.50 -48.04
CA ASN A 550 14.85 -2.27 -49.26
C ASN A 550 13.57 -2.98 -49.78
N GLY A 551 12.39 -2.60 -49.26
CA GLY A 551 11.11 -3.10 -49.74
C GLY A 551 10.64 -4.41 -49.11
N VAL A 552 11.35 -4.94 -48.10
CA VAL A 552 10.91 -6.13 -47.37
C VAL A 552 9.72 -5.78 -46.46
N PRO A 553 8.58 -6.50 -46.53
CA PRO A 553 7.47 -6.31 -45.61
C PRO A 553 7.92 -6.42 -44.15
N LEU A 554 7.39 -5.57 -43.27
CA LEU A 554 7.84 -5.48 -41.88
C LEU A 554 7.76 -6.83 -41.13
N ALA A 555 6.78 -7.67 -41.44
CA ALA A 555 6.65 -9.00 -40.84
C ALA A 555 7.79 -9.94 -41.24
N ASP A 556 8.17 -9.94 -42.51
CA ASP A 556 9.26 -10.76 -43.05
C ASP A 556 10.62 -10.27 -42.56
N ALA A 557 10.79 -8.95 -42.41
CA ALA A 557 12.01 -8.37 -41.85
C ALA A 557 12.26 -8.80 -40.38
N PHE A 558 11.21 -9.06 -39.60
CA PHE A 558 11.32 -9.61 -38.25
C PHE A 558 11.60 -11.12 -38.25
N ALA A 559 10.95 -11.87 -39.14
CA ALA A 559 11.18 -13.31 -39.30
C ALA A 559 12.63 -13.63 -39.69
N GLU A 560 13.22 -12.85 -40.61
CA GLU A 560 14.60 -13.02 -41.07
C GLU A 560 15.67 -12.78 -39.98
N ILE A 561 15.34 -12.03 -38.92
CA ILE A 561 16.24 -11.78 -37.79
C ILE A 561 15.93 -12.67 -36.58
N GLY A 562 15.10 -13.70 -36.76
CA GLY A 562 14.75 -14.67 -35.71
C GLY A 562 13.81 -14.14 -34.64
N VAL A 563 13.12 -13.02 -34.89
CA VAL A 563 12.21 -12.39 -33.92
C VAL A 563 10.77 -12.69 -34.29
N LYS A 564 10.04 -13.36 -33.38
CA LYS A 564 8.61 -13.64 -33.59
C LYS A 564 7.84 -12.33 -33.72
N TRP A 565 7.03 -12.24 -34.77
CA TRP A 565 6.20 -11.08 -35.06
C TRP A 565 5.18 -10.81 -33.94
N HIS A 566 5.07 -9.57 -33.48
CA HIS A 566 4.08 -9.14 -32.48
C HIS A 566 3.45 -7.79 -32.86
N PRO A 567 2.10 -7.63 -32.79
CA PRO A 567 1.40 -6.40 -33.18
C PRO A 567 1.88 -5.12 -32.48
N HIS A 568 2.23 -5.21 -31.20
CA HIS A 568 2.78 -4.07 -30.44
C HIS A 568 4.17 -3.63 -30.90
N LEU A 569 5.00 -4.58 -31.35
CA LEU A 569 6.33 -4.29 -31.91
C LEU A 569 6.18 -3.56 -33.25
N ALA A 570 5.23 -3.99 -34.09
CA ALA A 570 4.89 -3.31 -35.34
C ALA A 570 4.37 -1.88 -35.11
N ALA A 571 3.55 -1.66 -34.07
CA ALA A 571 3.08 -0.33 -33.69
C ALA A 571 4.24 0.58 -33.23
N ALA A 572 5.20 0.04 -32.45
CA ALA A 572 6.38 0.77 -32.01
C ALA A 572 7.31 1.16 -33.18
N VAL A 573 7.60 0.23 -34.09
CA VAL A 573 8.42 0.49 -35.28
C VAL A 573 7.71 1.45 -36.24
N SER A 574 6.39 1.30 -36.44
CA SER A 574 5.61 2.22 -37.27
C SER A 574 5.56 3.63 -36.69
N LYS A 575 5.44 3.77 -35.35
CA LYS A 575 5.51 5.06 -34.65
C LYS A 575 6.91 5.70 -34.76
N TYR A 576 7.97 4.90 -34.68
CA TYR A 576 9.35 5.36 -34.87
C TYR A 576 9.61 5.82 -36.32
N LEU A 577 9.19 5.03 -37.32
CA LEU A 577 9.32 5.38 -38.74
C LEU A 577 8.52 6.63 -39.10
N LYS A 578 7.28 6.78 -38.58
CA LYS A 578 6.47 8.00 -38.76
C LYS A 578 7.11 9.23 -38.11
N LYS A 579 7.72 9.09 -36.93
CA LYS A 579 8.42 10.18 -36.22
C LYS A 579 9.71 10.61 -36.94
N LYS A 580 10.37 9.69 -37.66
CA LYS A 580 11.59 10.01 -38.43
C LYS A 580 11.28 10.54 -39.84
N GLN A 581 10.19 10.06 -40.47
CA GLN A 581 9.69 10.62 -41.74
C GLN A 581 9.17 12.06 -41.60
N SER A 582 8.80 12.52 -40.40
CA SER A 582 8.44 13.94 -40.20
C SER A 582 9.65 14.87 -40.06
N PHE A 583 10.88 14.36 -40.15
CA PHE A 583 12.11 15.15 -40.04
C PHE A 583 12.83 15.37 -41.39
N ASP A 584 12.47 14.60 -42.42
CA ASP A 584 12.96 14.77 -43.80
C ASP A 584 11.74 14.95 -44.71
N ALA A 585 11.47 16.18 -45.18
CA ALA A 585 10.43 16.44 -46.17
C ALA A 585 11.01 17.07 -47.45
N TRP A 586 10.43 16.64 -48.59
CA TRP A 586 10.58 17.01 -50.02
C TRP A 586 11.58 16.19 -50.85
N ASP A 587 11.27 15.66 -52.05
CA ASP A 587 10.30 16.04 -53.10
C ASP A 587 9.71 14.83 -53.89
N GLY A 588 8.54 15.02 -54.50
CA GLY A 588 8.21 14.43 -55.81
C GLY A 588 7.24 13.25 -55.87
N TRP A 589 5.94 13.54 -56.05
CA TRP A 589 5.16 13.20 -57.27
C TRP A 589 3.67 13.48 -57.02
N ALA A 590 3.13 14.44 -57.77
CA ALA A 590 1.70 14.54 -58.05
C ALA A 590 1.35 13.54 -59.19
N PRO A 591 0.06 13.22 -59.38
CA PRO A 591 -0.71 14.06 -60.31
C PRO A 591 -2.10 14.46 -59.76
N SER A 592 -2.47 15.69 -60.07
CA SER A 592 -3.84 16.25 -60.00
C SER A 592 -4.44 16.27 -61.42
N PRO A 593 -5.67 16.79 -61.71
CA PRO A 593 -6.95 16.91 -60.99
C PRO A 593 -8.12 16.40 -61.93
N PRO A 594 -9.41 16.85 -61.96
CA PRO A 594 -9.96 18.24 -61.93
C PRO A 594 -11.06 18.46 -60.85
N THR A 595 -10.94 19.47 -59.98
CA THR A 595 -11.59 20.81 -60.06
C THR A 595 -13.05 20.85 -60.52
N ASN A 596 -13.93 21.29 -59.61
CA ASN A 596 -14.94 22.30 -59.95
C ASN A 596 -15.18 23.26 -58.78
N THR A 597 -15.08 24.54 -59.11
CA THR A 597 -15.20 25.75 -58.28
C THR A 597 -16.64 26.24 -58.18
N MET A 598 -17.05 26.85 -57.06
CA MET A 598 -17.60 28.22 -57.03
C MET A 598 -18.03 28.71 -55.62
N ASN A 599 -17.51 29.90 -55.29
CA ASN A 599 -18.08 31.10 -54.64
C ASN A 599 -18.91 31.07 -53.32
N ASN A 600 -18.41 31.90 -52.39
CA ASN A 600 -19.05 32.98 -51.61
C ASN A 600 -20.59 33.02 -51.51
N ASP A 601 -21.14 33.08 -50.29
CA ASP A 601 -21.55 34.36 -49.65
C ASP A 601 -22.25 34.15 -48.29
N HIS A 602 -22.23 35.22 -47.49
CA HIS A 602 -22.93 35.49 -46.23
C HIS A 602 -24.31 34.86 -46.04
N PHE A 603 -24.60 34.38 -44.81
CA PHE A 603 -25.92 34.58 -44.17
C PHE A 603 -25.82 34.48 -42.63
N ASN A 604 -26.20 35.57 -41.96
CA ASN A 604 -26.62 35.59 -40.56
C ASN A 604 -28.01 34.94 -40.44
N LEU A 605 -28.22 34.11 -39.42
CA LEU A 605 -29.55 33.90 -38.84
C LEU A 605 -29.43 33.53 -37.35
N SER A 606 -29.90 34.45 -36.53
CA SER A 606 -30.25 34.33 -35.12
C SER A 606 -31.44 33.39 -34.92
N PHE A 607 -31.39 32.56 -33.88
CA PHE A 607 -32.58 32.06 -33.19
C PHE A 607 -32.30 32.02 -31.68
N ASP A 608 -33.11 32.77 -30.93
CA ASP A 608 -33.29 32.62 -29.49
C ASP A 608 -33.93 31.27 -29.17
N ILE A 609 -33.61 30.72 -27.98
CA ILE A 609 -34.52 30.19 -26.95
C ILE A 609 -33.87 29.04 -26.14
N LEU A 610 -33.86 29.26 -24.82
CA LEU A 610 -33.75 28.32 -23.68
C LEU A 610 -32.37 27.71 -23.33
N ASP A 611 -31.69 28.49 -22.48
CA ASP A 611 -30.92 28.04 -21.32
C ASP A 611 -31.46 26.73 -20.69
N PRO A 612 -30.61 25.73 -20.49
CA PRO A 612 -30.18 25.47 -19.12
C PRO A 612 -28.65 25.33 -19.02
N GLY A 613 -28.09 26.14 -18.12
CA GLY A 613 -26.66 26.36 -17.94
C GLY A 613 -25.79 25.10 -17.81
N PRO A 614 -24.50 25.22 -18.15
CA PRO A 614 -23.55 24.13 -18.03
C PRO A 614 -23.33 23.81 -16.55
N ALA A 615 -23.55 22.55 -16.19
CA ALA A 615 -23.12 21.99 -14.92
C ALA A 615 -21.61 22.19 -14.79
N GLU A 616 -21.20 23.03 -13.83
CA GLU A 616 -19.80 23.28 -13.50
C GLU A 616 -19.08 21.97 -13.18
N VAL A 617 -18.12 21.65 -14.04
CA VAL A 617 -17.08 20.65 -13.79
C VAL A 617 -16.03 21.33 -12.91
N VAL A 618 -16.24 21.32 -11.59
CA VAL A 618 -15.17 21.63 -10.66
C VAL A 618 -14.46 20.33 -10.34
N SER A 619 -13.27 20.11 -10.91
CA SER A 619 -12.35 19.16 -10.31
C SER A 619 -11.93 19.76 -8.96
N VAL A 620 -11.96 18.96 -7.88
CA VAL A 620 -11.54 19.39 -6.52
C VAL A 620 -10.11 19.95 -6.52
N VAL A 621 -9.34 19.70 -7.58
CA VAL A 621 -7.98 20.23 -7.76
C VAL A 621 -7.96 21.60 -8.46
N ASP A 622 -9.01 22.00 -9.18
CA ASP A 622 -9.12 23.33 -9.81
C ASP A 622 -9.57 24.38 -8.78
N ALA A 623 -10.51 24.03 -7.89
CA ALA A 623 -10.91 24.90 -6.76
C ALA A 623 -9.76 25.18 -5.76
N ALA A 624 -8.74 24.32 -5.70
CA ALA A 624 -7.57 24.53 -4.84
C ALA A 624 -6.52 25.50 -5.44
N LEU A 625 -6.65 25.84 -6.73
CA LEU A 625 -5.64 26.59 -7.49
C LEU A 625 -6.18 27.88 -8.14
N GLU A 626 -7.48 27.99 -8.35
CA GLU A 626 -8.15 29.23 -8.78
C GLU A 626 -8.50 30.11 -7.57
N PHE A 627 -7.51 30.81 -7.02
CA PHE A 627 -7.76 31.93 -6.13
C PHE A 627 -6.87 33.11 -6.52
N ASP A 628 -7.47 34.09 -7.18
CA ASP A 628 -7.01 35.46 -7.24
C ASP A 628 -8.16 36.45 -6.94
N THR A 629 -7.74 37.64 -6.53
CA THR A 629 -8.28 38.62 -5.58
C THR A 629 -9.66 39.26 -5.84
N ASN A 630 -10.48 39.38 -4.76
CA ASN A 630 -10.89 40.66 -4.15
C ASN A 630 -12.11 40.48 -3.23
N GLU A 631 -11.89 40.14 -1.96
CA GLU A 631 -12.71 40.57 -0.79
C GLU A 631 -12.13 39.98 0.51
N PRO A 632 -12.13 40.70 1.64
CA PRO A 632 -11.55 40.19 2.88
C PRO A 632 -12.58 39.41 3.70
N PRO A 633 -12.35 38.13 4.07
CA PRO A 633 -13.17 37.49 5.09
C PRO A 633 -12.60 37.79 6.49
N GLY A 634 -13.46 38.29 7.36
CA GLY A 634 -13.14 38.61 8.75
C GLY A 634 -12.61 37.41 9.54
N ALA A 635 -11.35 37.50 9.99
CA ALA A 635 -10.71 36.54 10.88
C ALA A 635 -10.13 37.26 12.11
N ALA A 636 -11.00 37.70 13.03
CA ALA A 636 -10.59 38.37 14.26
C ALA A 636 -9.92 37.45 15.32
N SER A 637 -9.90 36.13 15.12
CA SER A 637 -9.36 35.19 16.13
C SER A 637 -7.96 34.64 15.79
N MET A 638 -7.57 34.56 14.51
CA MET A 638 -6.29 33.97 14.09
C MET A 638 -5.11 34.97 14.12
N PHE A 639 -5.39 36.27 13.95
CA PHE A 639 -4.38 37.33 13.98
C PHE A 639 -3.70 37.52 15.35
N LYS A 640 -4.34 37.13 16.46
CA LYS A 640 -3.73 37.19 17.81
C LYS A 640 -2.61 36.17 18.00
N TYR A 641 -2.64 35.04 17.29
CA TYR A 641 -1.62 34.00 17.40
C TYR A 641 -0.35 34.36 16.61
N LEU A 642 -0.50 34.88 15.39
CA LEU A 642 0.63 35.23 14.52
C LEU A 642 1.38 36.51 14.96
N LYS A 643 0.70 37.50 15.55
CA LYS A 643 1.38 38.68 16.14
C LYS A 643 2.26 38.33 17.34
N LYS A 644 2.01 37.21 18.03
CA LYS A 644 2.79 36.78 19.20
C LYS A 644 4.10 36.09 18.82
N LYS A 645 4.19 35.49 17.62
CA LYS A 645 5.40 34.79 17.12
C LYS A 645 6.47 35.76 16.59
N LYS A 646 6.09 36.89 15.96
CA LYS A 646 7.06 37.91 15.48
C LYS A 646 7.77 38.70 16.57
N LYS A 647 7.32 38.66 17.83
CA LYS A 647 7.92 39.44 18.94
C LYS A 647 8.96 38.67 19.78
N LYS A 648 9.27 37.41 19.45
CA LYS A 648 10.12 36.54 20.28
C LYS A 648 11.40 36.01 19.64
N SER A 649 11.81 36.51 18.47
CA SER A 649 13.09 36.14 17.85
C SER A 649 13.98 37.37 17.66
N SER A 650 14.60 37.82 18.74
CA SER A 650 15.84 38.60 18.69
C SER A 650 16.52 38.50 20.05
N TYR A 651 17.44 37.55 20.22
CA TYR A 651 18.49 37.70 21.23
C TYR A 651 19.81 37.17 20.70
N THR A 652 20.75 38.10 20.65
CA THR A 652 22.14 38.02 20.24
C THR A 652 22.96 37.24 21.27
N TYR A 653 23.91 36.45 20.79
CA TYR A 653 24.86 35.67 21.59
C TYR A 653 26.00 36.57 22.09
N ALA A 654 26.28 36.57 23.39
CA ALA A 654 27.55 37.04 23.94
C ALA A 654 27.96 36.15 25.13
N GLN A 655 29.20 35.68 25.09
CA GLN A 655 29.85 34.78 26.04
C GLN A 655 30.35 35.52 27.29
N SER A 656 30.20 34.91 28.48
CA SER A 656 31.20 34.96 29.57
C SER A 656 30.87 33.94 30.68
N LEU A 657 31.91 33.24 31.15
CA LEU A 657 31.95 32.22 32.22
C LEU A 657 31.77 32.81 33.65
N PRO A 658 31.59 31.98 34.72
CA PRO A 658 30.81 32.31 35.92
C PRO A 658 31.66 32.66 37.16
N PRO A 659 31.00 32.98 38.30
CA PRO A 659 31.28 32.15 39.47
C PRO A 659 30.05 31.69 40.28
N SER A 660 30.34 30.64 41.04
CA SER A 660 29.60 29.84 42.01
C SER A 660 28.69 30.56 43.02
N GLY A 661 27.51 29.97 43.25
CA GLY A 661 26.68 30.18 44.45
C GLY A 661 25.54 29.14 44.54
N PRO A 662 25.22 28.59 45.73
CA PRO A 662 24.33 27.43 45.91
C PRO A 662 22.83 27.78 45.83
N PRO A 663 21.94 26.80 45.52
CA PRO A 663 20.56 27.09 45.19
C PRO A 663 19.67 27.30 46.42
N ALA A 664 18.99 28.44 46.45
CA ALA A 664 17.82 28.66 47.29
C ALA A 664 16.54 28.21 46.55
N ALA A 665 15.65 27.55 47.30
CA ALA A 665 14.38 27.01 46.82
C ALA A 665 13.41 28.09 46.29
N PRO A 666 12.63 27.81 45.22
CA PRO A 666 11.55 28.69 44.81
C PRO A 666 10.22 28.32 45.50
N ALA A 667 9.59 29.34 46.04
CA ALA A 667 8.24 29.35 46.57
C ALA A 667 7.18 29.48 45.47
N THR A 668 5.97 29.04 45.82
CA THR A 668 4.66 29.51 45.34
C THR A 668 4.24 29.18 43.90
N ALA A 669 3.66 27.99 43.75
CA ALA A 669 2.68 27.66 42.71
C ALA A 669 1.29 28.21 43.09
N TRP A 670 0.57 28.65 42.08
CA TRP A 670 -0.82 29.10 42.15
C TRP A 670 -1.76 27.90 42.35
N SER A 671 -2.62 27.97 43.35
CA SER A 671 -3.63 26.96 43.68
C SER A 671 -4.92 27.19 42.89
N PHE A 672 -5.40 26.15 42.21
CA PHE A 672 -6.78 26.02 41.75
C PHE A 672 -7.53 25.05 42.69
N PRO A 673 -8.85 25.22 42.91
CA PRO A 673 -9.59 24.44 43.89
C PRO A 673 -9.76 22.98 43.46
N LEU A 674 -9.38 22.06 44.35
CA LEU A 674 -9.72 20.63 44.24
C LEU A 674 -11.23 20.44 44.39
N VAL A 675 -11.82 19.70 43.46
CA VAL A 675 -13.14 19.07 43.61
C VAL A 675 -12.92 17.78 44.39
N GLU A 676 -13.60 17.64 45.54
CA GLU A 676 -13.55 16.41 46.36
C GLU A 676 -14.10 15.20 45.60
N PRO A 677 -13.44 14.03 45.66
CA PRO A 677 -14.02 12.78 45.18
C PRO A 677 -15.13 12.29 46.13
N PRO A 678 -16.17 11.61 45.61
CA PRO A 678 -17.25 11.09 46.43
C PRO A 678 -16.76 10.01 47.39
N LYS A 679 -17.19 10.13 48.66
CA LYS A 679 -16.92 9.17 49.73
C LYS A 679 -17.58 7.82 49.41
N PHE A 680 -16.77 6.77 49.33
CA PHE A 680 -17.23 5.39 49.28
C PHE A 680 -17.76 4.97 50.66
N VAL A 681 -19.03 4.54 50.71
CA VAL A 681 -19.62 3.84 51.87
C VAL A 681 -19.41 2.33 51.64
N PRO A 682 -18.92 1.56 52.63
CA PRO A 682 -18.82 0.11 52.49
C PRO A 682 -20.22 -0.52 52.50
N VAL A 683 -20.54 -1.29 51.46
CA VAL A 683 -21.75 -2.11 51.42
C VAL A 683 -21.47 -3.41 52.18
N GLU A 684 -22.16 -3.62 53.29
CA GLU A 684 -22.19 -4.88 54.03
C GLU A 684 -22.72 -6.01 53.14
N SER A 685 -21.98 -7.13 53.15
CA SER A 685 -22.31 -8.36 52.46
C SER A 685 -23.53 -9.04 53.10
N GLN A 686 -24.69 -8.96 52.47
CA GLN A 686 -25.82 -9.85 52.75
C GLN A 686 -25.64 -11.16 51.95
N GLN A 687 -25.41 -12.26 52.67
CA GLN A 687 -25.50 -13.61 52.13
C GLN A 687 -26.96 -13.98 51.80
N PRO A 688 -27.27 -14.52 50.61
CA PRO A 688 -28.57 -15.12 50.37
C PRO A 688 -28.66 -16.50 51.00
N LYS A 689 -29.57 -16.66 51.97
CA LYS A 689 -30.06 -17.96 52.46
C LYS A 689 -30.93 -18.62 51.38
N PHE A 690 -30.55 -19.80 50.92
CA PHE A 690 -31.46 -20.69 50.20
C PHE A 690 -32.11 -21.70 51.18
N PRO A 691 -33.40 -22.04 51.01
CA PRO A 691 -34.09 -23.03 51.84
C PRO A 691 -33.69 -24.46 51.45
N PRO A 692 -33.87 -25.45 52.35
CA PRO A 692 -33.63 -26.84 52.04
C PRO A 692 -34.79 -27.38 51.18
N ILE A 693 -34.45 -28.12 50.12
CA ILE A 693 -35.40 -28.98 49.41
C ILE A 693 -35.05 -30.42 49.79
N ILE A 694 -36.11 -31.14 50.15
CA ILE A 694 -36.20 -32.53 50.62
C ILE A 694 -35.61 -33.52 49.62
#